data_AF-A0A3S9CNX3-F1
#
_entry.id   AF-A0A3S9CNX3-F1
#
_cell.length_a   1.000
_cell.length_b   1.000
_cell.length_c   1.000
_cell.angle_alpha   90.00
_cell.angle_beta   90.00
_cell.angle_gamma   90.00
#
_symmetry.space_group_name_H-M   'P 1'
#
loop_
_entity.id
_entity.type
_entity.pdbx_description
1 polymer ?
#
loop_
_entity_poly.entity_id
_entity_poly.type
_entity_poly.pdbx_seq_one_letter_code
_entity_poly.pdbx_strand_id
1 'polypeptide(L)'
;MTLLTRIWLSLTIVLTIVIAVLSVLVKLQNEAVYSQLLRQRLSVIAAATAAPFRSVSELGLPIATIRNAEALLNRASQTDPAISNIVLLDLSGKVVWSVSDVPIPFTARQMGRAMEEGSNGMWDLETATALVSGASILDESGEPSGALAVIYPTEELRTHNSLISSQIRMSAAALLAGFSALAYFALRYRLRATVQTLDDIASHAEDDTIVAGRDFADFHTALVAGTAKYRMALANLTALLPADRGGSPPAGVQGADVISVPDCPMAIAVSRRLTLLIAALVLGVTASLGAVAYRSIDQSFAPELERRTKLIGTIANDAIARTLQAGVSLDMMVGGRDFFRSLLHDFPEISYFALVTNRPILEAGDRPPTATTRETGTVVPIVVDGKAIANLVVIKNAGYLSREFRDVVLDLLVVTLVTILLAVELVSVMTNHSLAAPLNRLDYILKLQAAGDFSRSILAHGISAVDRLGQALSLRAERLGAMMAAVRGLPDGNRALQLEPGLIIPAGRPLIMRFCSLSDVRLPLFLIAAADSFSLSFFSLYVRDADNPLTWLNPGIVISLPLAAYLIAIVAGSPYARPLSKRFGHRNLFLFASIPAALANIGYFISSNVVEIIFFSVLSGIGYAFASLSCQDYVIDAAPKEQRGQALGLFHVALFGGFYAGTALGGVMADRLGERSVFLVCAALILTSAAMITQMLPAASQVSAMAKTGDRASLGQLLGTMADGKFATLLFGIILPQTILDQVFISYLLSLQMNALGASAADTGRMMMIYFLMVILSGSLYGRLPADKVPAVIITIAGALLGGVTLLAAAAVTTSWTMVTAAIGTGLGYGLVTGPRTATVLELAEGRLAHIGSERLLGTVRVMERLGSVAGLIVIAGVAGRFGYSAGMGLIAVLVLAGVGTYFIHHVASLGLPIIEGRKA
;
A
#
# COMPACT_ATOMS: atom_id res chain seq x y z
N MET A 1 -23.80 15.90 -21.83
CA MET A 1 -23.75 14.79 -20.84
C MET A 1 -24.58 15.18 -19.63
N THR A 2 -25.53 14.35 -19.22
CA THR A 2 -26.28 14.55 -17.96
C THR A 2 -25.37 14.28 -16.75
N LEU A 3 -25.65 14.88 -15.59
CA LEU A 3 -24.90 14.67 -14.34
C LEU A 3 -24.70 13.16 -14.05
N LEU A 4 -25.75 12.37 -14.30
CA LEU A 4 -25.73 10.91 -14.18
C LEU A 4 -24.69 10.24 -15.08
N THR A 5 -24.60 10.63 -16.35
CA THR A 5 -23.61 10.05 -17.28
C THR A 5 -22.17 10.36 -16.87
N ARG A 6 -21.92 11.55 -16.29
CA ARG A 6 -20.60 11.94 -15.78
C ARG A 6 -20.21 11.10 -14.57
N ILE A 7 -21.11 10.95 -13.59
CA ILE A 7 -20.87 10.14 -12.39
C ILE A 7 -20.66 8.67 -12.77
N TRP A 8 -21.48 8.14 -13.68
CA TRP A 8 -21.35 6.78 -14.18
C TRP A 8 -20.02 6.54 -14.92
N LEU A 9 -19.58 7.49 -15.76
CA LEU A 9 -18.30 7.40 -16.44
C LEU A 9 -17.14 7.41 -15.44
N SER A 10 -17.15 8.34 -14.48
CA SER A 10 -16.15 8.38 -13.40
C SER A 10 -16.10 7.08 -12.62
N LEU A 11 -17.26 6.53 -12.26
CA LEU A 11 -17.35 5.25 -11.54
C LEU A 11 -16.83 4.08 -12.39
N THR A 12 -17.13 4.08 -13.69
CA THR A 12 -16.61 3.05 -14.60
C THR A 12 -15.09 3.15 -14.72
N ILE A 13 -14.51 4.35 -14.77
CA ILE A 13 -13.05 4.54 -14.73
C ILE A 13 -12.46 3.98 -13.44
N VAL A 14 -13.08 4.23 -12.28
CA VAL A 14 -12.63 3.66 -11.00
C VAL A 14 -12.67 2.14 -11.03
N LEU A 15 -13.78 1.55 -11.48
CA LEU A 15 -13.93 0.10 -11.61
C LEU A 15 -12.87 -0.48 -12.56
N THR A 16 -12.59 0.17 -13.68
CA THR A 16 -11.53 -0.24 -14.63
C THR A 16 -10.16 -0.23 -13.97
N ILE A 17 -9.80 0.84 -13.24
CA ILE A 17 -8.51 0.94 -12.54
C ILE A 17 -8.38 -0.16 -11.48
N VAL A 18 -9.42 -0.32 -10.65
CA VAL A 18 -9.47 -1.34 -9.60
C VAL A 18 -9.32 -2.75 -10.18
N ILE A 19 -10.09 -3.07 -11.22
CA ILE A 19 -10.04 -4.38 -11.89
C ILE A 19 -8.68 -4.59 -12.59
N ALA A 20 -8.12 -3.55 -13.23
CA ALA A 20 -6.83 -3.65 -13.91
C ALA A 20 -5.70 -3.95 -12.92
N VAL A 21 -5.63 -3.20 -11.81
CA VAL A 21 -4.65 -3.42 -10.74
C VAL A 21 -4.80 -4.83 -10.17
N LEU A 22 -6.03 -5.23 -9.81
CA LEU A 22 -6.29 -6.55 -9.24
C LEU A 22 -5.97 -7.69 -10.24
N SER A 23 -6.27 -7.51 -11.53
CA SER A 23 -5.96 -8.49 -12.58
C SER A 23 -4.46 -8.68 -12.77
N VAL A 24 -3.68 -7.59 -12.73
CA VAL A 24 -2.22 -7.64 -12.80
C VAL A 24 -1.65 -8.38 -11.60
N LEU A 25 -2.10 -8.05 -10.39
CA LEU A 25 -1.62 -8.68 -9.16
C LEU A 25 -1.98 -10.18 -9.12
N VAL A 26 -3.21 -10.55 -9.45
CA VAL A 26 -3.64 -11.96 -9.55
C VAL A 26 -2.83 -12.71 -10.61
N LYS A 27 -2.56 -12.10 -11.76
CA LYS A 27 -1.74 -12.71 -12.81
C LYS A 27 -0.32 -13.01 -12.29
N LEU A 28 0.34 -12.01 -11.69
CA LEU A 28 1.69 -12.16 -11.13
C LEU A 28 1.71 -13.26 -10.06
N GLN A 29 0.69 -13.29 -9.21
CA GLN A 29 0.56 -14.29 -8.16
C GLN A 29 0.40 -15.70 -8.74
N ASN A 30 -0.47 -15.87 -9.74
CA ASN A 30 -0.67 -17.18 -10.37
C ASN A 30 0.58 -17.68 -11.10
N GLU A 31 1.28 -16.81 -11.82
CA GLU A 31 2.53 -17.13 -12.51
C GLU A 31 3.61 -17.62 -11.52
N ALA A 32 3.75 -16.94 -10.39
CA ALA A 32 4.69 -17.33 -9.36
C ALA A 32 4.31 -18.67 -8.70
N VAL A 33 3.03 -18.86 -8.37
CA VAL A 33 2.54 -20.11 -7.77
C VAL A 33 2.74 -21.29 -8.71
N TYR A 34 2.40 -21.15 -9.99
CA TYR A 34 2.58 -22.22 -10.97
C TYR A 34 4.06 -22.53 -11.22
N SER A 35 4.91 -21.49 -11.33
CA SER A 35 6.36 -21.66 -11.48
C SER A 35 6.99 -22.38 -10.28
N GLN A 36 6.54 -22.07 -9.06
CA GLN A 36 6.98 -22.75 -7.83
C GLN A 36 6.56 -24.23 -7.81
N LEU A 37 5.30 -24.53 -8.16
CA LEU A 37 4.83 -25.92 -8.26
C LEU A 37 5.59 -26.73 -9.30
N LEU A 38 5.85 -26.12 -10.45
CA LEU A 38 6.61 -26.76 -11.52
C LEU A 38 8.04 -27.04 -11.07
N ARG A 39 8.71 -26.08 -10.43
CA ARG A 39 10.04 -26.27 -9.81
C ARG A 39 10.04 -27.47 -8.87
N GLN A 40 9.07 -27.54 -7.98
CA GLN A 40 8.93 -28.64 -7.03
C GLN A 40 8.65 -29.99 -7.69
N ARG A 41 7.93 -30.04 -8.82
CA ARG A 41 7.77 -31.28 -9.59
C ARG A 41 9.11 -31.67 -10.22
N LEU A 42 9.81 -30.73 -10.83
CA LEU A 42 11.09 -30.98 -11.50
C LEU A 42 12.19 -31.39 -10.52
N SER A 43 12.19 -30.84 -9.30
CA SER A 43 13.14 -31.21 -8.26
C SER A 43 12.95 -32.65 -7.81
N VAL A 44 11.71 -33.15 -7.74
CA VAL A 44 11.43 -34.58 -7.51
C VAL A 44 12.01 -35.44 -8.62
N ILE A 45 11.85 -35.03 -9.89
CA ILE A 45 12.40 -35.76 -11.04
C ILE A 45 13.94 -35.75 -10.96
N ALA A 46 14.56 -34.60 -10.68
CA ALA A 46 15.99 -34.46 -10.55
C ALA A 46 16.54 -35.32 -9.40
N ALA A 47 15.93 -35.27 -8.21
CA ALA A 47 16.33 -36.06 -7.05
C ALA A 47 16.22 -37.58 -7.33
N ALA A 48 15.08 -38.02 -7.87
CA ALA A 48 14.86 -39.42 -8.20
C ALA A 48 15.82 -39.94 -9.27
N THR A 49 16.17 -39.08 -10.24
CA THR A 49 17.11 -39.42 -11.32
C THR A 49 18.55 -39.41 -10.83
N ALA A 50 18.91 -38.57 -9.86
CA ALA A 50 20.25 -38.49 -9.28
C ALA A 50 20.55 -39.61 -8.28
N ALA A 51 19.53 -40.21 -7.65
CA ALA A 51 19.71 -41.22 -6.60
C ALA A 51 20.61 -42.41 -7.01
N PRO A 52 20.48 -43.03 -8.21
CA PRO A 52 21.38 -44.11 -8.64
C PRO A 52 22.84 -43.67 -8.79
N PHE A 53 23.08 -42.41 -9.14
CA PHE A 53 24.42 -41.84 -9.30
C PHE A 53 25.07 -41.58 -7.94
N ARG A 54 24.28 -41.17 -6.93
CA ARG A 54 24.75 -40.98 -5.56
C ARG A 54 25.34 -42.26 -4.98
N SER A 55 24.65 -43.39 -5.14
CA SER A 55 25.13 -44.70 -4.69
C SER A 55 26.45 -45.14 -5.32
N VAL A 56 26.76 -44.69 -6.55
CA VAL A 56 28.04 -44.97 -7.21
C VAL A 56 29.13 -44.00 -6.74
N SER A 57 28.78 -42.74 -6.50
CA SER A 57 29.67 -41.73 -5.95
C SER A 57 30.09 -42.05 -4.51
N GLU A 58 29.18 -42.59 -3.69
CA GLU A 58 29.45 -43.09 -2.34
C GLU A 58 30.47 -44.24 -2.33
N LEU A 59 30.59 -44.99 -3.44
CA LEU A 59 31.62 -46.01 -3.62
C LEU A 59 32.97 -45.44 -4.09
N GLY A 60 33.11 -44.11 -4.17
CA GLY A 60 34.31 -43.40 -4.62
C GLY A 60 34.57 -43.51 -6.13
N LEU A 61 33.60 -43.97 -6.91
CA LEU A 61 33.74 -44.12 -8.36
C LEU A 61 33.32 -42.84 -9.10
N PRO A 62 34.05 -42.42 -10.16
CA PRO A 62 33.65 -41.26 -10.95
C PRO A 62 32.28 -41.47 -11.61
N ILE A 63 31.40 -40.48 -11.55
CA ILE A 63 30.05 -40.54 -12.14
C ILE A 63 30.05 -40.87 -13.64
N ALA A 64 31.14 -40.57 -14.36
CA ALA A 64 31.33 -40.90 -15.77
C ALA A 64 31.46 -42.42 -16.05
N THR A 65 31.68 -43.25 -15.02
CA THR A 65 31.89 -44.70 -15.18
C THR A 65 30.59 -45.51 -15.32
N ILE A 66 29.43 -44.87 -15.12
CA ILE A 66 28.12 -45.54 -15.11
C ILE A 66 27.70 -45.86 -16.55
N ARG A 67 27.81 -47.14 -16.93
CA ARG A 67 27.45 -47.63 -18.28
C ARG A 67 25.98 -47.43 -18.64
N ASN A 68 25.07 -47.43 -17.66
CA ASN A 68 23.62 -47.33 -17.88
C ASN A 68 23.08 -45.90 -17.70
N ALA A 69 23.94 -44.88 -17.64
CA ALA A 69 23.54 -43.49 -17.43
C ALA A 69 22.52 -43.04 -18.48
N GLU A 70 22.73 -43.41 -19.75
CA GLU A 70 21.82 -43.12 -20.86
C GLU A 70 20.41 -43.64 -20.64
N ALA A 71 20.27 -44.91 -20.25
CA ALA A 71 18.97 -45.52 -20.02
C ALA A 71 18.24 -44.88 -18.83
N LEU A 72 18.97 -44.45 -17.79
CA LEU A 72 18.40 -43.77 -16.62
C LEU A 72 17.87 -42.38 -16.99
N LEU A 73 18.66 -41.62 -17.74
CA LEU A 73 18.35 -40.25 -18.13
C LEU A 73 17.24 -40.20 -19.19
N ASN A 74 17.26 -41.12 -20.16
CA ASN A 74 16.16 -41.28 -21.12
C ASN A 74 14.84 -41.65 -20.45
N ARG A 75 14.87 -42.49 -19.40
CA ARG A 75 13.66 -42.84 -18.64
C ARG A 75 13.09 -41.64 -17.88
N ALA A 76 13.96 -40.84 -17.26
CA ALA A 76 13.54 -39.61 -16.59
C ALA A 76 12.88 -38.62 -17.57
N SER A 77 13.43 -38.48 -18.78
CA SER A 77 12.82 -37.66 -19.85
C SER A 77 11.45 -38.17 -20.29
N GLN A 78 11.24 -39.49 -20.34
CA GLN A 78 9.93 -40.08 -20.65
C GLN A 78 8.86 -39.88 -19.56
N THR A 79 9.27 -39.50 -18.35
CA THR A 79 8.36 -39.30 -17.23
C THR A 79 7.50 -38.03 -17.42
N ASP A 80 8.05 -37.04 -18.13
CA ASP A 80 7.35 -35.82 -18.50
C ASP A 80 7.79 -35.36 -19.90
N PRO A 81 6.92 -35.48 -20.93
CA PRO A 81 7.27 -35.20 -22.31
C PRO A 81 7.63 -33.72 -22.57
N ALA A 82 7.34 -32.84 -21.61
CA ALA A 82 7.71 -31.44 -21.68
C ALA A 82 9.17 -31.16 -21.33
N ILE A 83 9.90 -32.12 -20.72
CA ILE A 83 11.31 -31.94 -20.41
C ILE A 83 12.10 -31.83 -21.71
N SER A 84 12.78 -30.70 -21.90
CA SER A 84 13.57 -30.45 -23.11
C SER A 84 14.88 -31.22 -23.12
N ASN A 85 15.52 -31.34 -21.95
CA ASN A 85 16.78 -32.05 -21.80
C ASN A 85 17.04 -32.45 -20.33
N ILE A 86 17.78 -33.53 -20.11
CA ILE A 86 18.32 -33.89 -18.80
C ILE A 86 19.81 -34.13 -18.98
N VAL A 87 20.63 -33.47 -18.18
CA VAL A 87 22.08 -33.41 -18.35
C VAL A 87 22.77 -33.80 -17.07
N LEU A 88 23.78 -34.67 -17.19
CA LEU A 88 24.73 -35.00 -16.14
C LEU A 88 26.01 -34.18 -16.35
N LEU A 89 26.42 -33.45 -15.32
CA LEU A 89 27.50 -32.47 -15.35
C LEU A 89 28.57 -32.82 -14.31
N ASP A 90 29.83 -32.55 -14.64
CA ASP A 90 30.90 -32.51 -13.65
C ASP A 90 30.93 -31.15 -12.91
N LEU A 91 31.79 -31.03 -11.89
CA LEU A 91 31.93 -29.79 -11.11
C LEU A 91 32.45 -28.60 -11.90
N SER A 92 33.09 -28.84 -13.06
CA SER A 92 33.52 -27.78 -13.97
C SER A 92 32.37 -27.25 -14.85
N GLY A 93 31.19 -27.86 -14.76
CA GLY A 93 30.04 -27.59 -15.61
C GLY A 93 30.14 -28.22 -17.00
N LYS A 94 31.05 -29.18 -17.19
CA LYS A 94 31.19 -29.92 -18.45
C LYS A 94 30.18 -31.06 -18.49
N VAL A 95 29.56 -31.23 -19.66
CA VAL A 95 28.60 -32.31 -19.91
C VAL A 95 29.31 -33.66 -19.93
N VAL A 96 28.92 -34.52 -18.99
CA VAL A 96 29.28 -35.93 -18.97
C VAL A 96 28.31 -36.72 -19.84
N TRP A 97 27.01 -36.43 -19.73
CA TRP A 97 25.96 -37.08 -20.52
C TRP A 97 24.76 -36.15 -20.72
N SER A 98 24.03 -36.29 -21.84
CA SER A 98 22.86 -35.48 -22.18
C SER A 98 21.82 -36.31 -22.93
N VAL A 99 20.53 -36.16 -22.58
CA VAL A 99 19.41 -36.83 -23.28
C VAL A 99 19.22 -36.29 -24.69
N SER A 100 19.44 -34.99 -24.86
CA SER A 100 19.17 -34.26 -26.10
C SER A 100 20.35 -33.36 -26.48
N ASP A 101 20.42 -32.98 -27.75
CA ASP A 101 21.41 -32.03 -28.27
C ASP A 101 21.02 -30.56 -27.98
N VAL A 102 19.92 -30.34 -27.25
CA VAL A 102 19.48 -29.00 -26.84
C VAL A 102 20.56 -28.34 -25.97
N PRO A 103 21.04 -27.13 -26.33
CA PRO A 103 22.08 -26.42 -25.59
C PRO A 103 21.70 -26.15 -24.14
N ILE A 104 22.70 -26.14 -23.26
CA ILE A 104 22.51 -25.81 -21.86
C ILE A 104 22.29 -24.30 -21.72
N PRO A 105 21.21 -23.85 -21.09
CA PRO A 105 20.83 -22.44 -21.03
C PRO A 105 21.57 -21.66 -19.94
N PHE A 106 22.58 -22.25 -19.29
CA PHE A 106 23.29 -21.68 -18.15
C PHE A 106 24.80 -21.95 -18.19
N THR A 107 25.53 -21.12 -17.46
CA THR A 107 26.99 -21.20 -17.34
C THR A 107 27.42 -21.96 -16.07
N ALA A 108 28.64 -22.51 -16.07
CA ALA A 108 29.21 -23.19 -14.89
C ALA A 108 29.21 -22.31 -13.63
N ARG A 109 29.42 -20.99 -13.79
CA ARG A 109 29.37 -20.02 -12.67
C ARG A 109 27.96 -19.88 -12.09
N GLN A 110 26.94 -19.87 -12.94
CA GLN A 110 25.54 -19.83 -12.49
C GLN A 110 25.15 -21.13 -11.77
N MET A 111 25.58 -22.27 -12.28
CA MET A 111 25.40 -23.57 -11.62
C MET A 111 26.07 -23.61 -10.24
N GLY A 112 27.33 -23.18 -10.14
CA GLY A 112 28.06 -23.17 -8.87
C GLY A 112 27.38 -22.33 -7.80
N ARG A 113 26.91 -21.11 -8.16
CA ARG A 113 26.12 -20.28 -7.25
C ARG A 113 24.80 -20.94 -6.84
N ALA A 114 24.07 -21.52 -7.79
CA ALA A 114 22.82 -22.20 -7.48
C ALA A 114 23.03 -23.40 -6.54
N MET A 115 24.15 -24.12 -6.69
CA MET A 115 24.53 -25.23 -5.80
C MET A 115 24.91 -24.76 -4.40
N GLU A 116 25.58 -23.61 -4.27
CA GLU A 116 25.90 -22.99 -2.97
C GLU A 116 24.65 -22.44 -2.25
N GLU A 117 23.69 -21.89 -3.00
CA GLU A 117 22.41 -21.40 -2.50
C GLU A 117 21.41 -22.53 -2.20
N GLY A 118 21.63 -23.71 -2.80
CA GLY A 118 20.79 -24.89 -2.67
C GLY A 118 20.80 -25.52 -1.27
N SER A 119 19.73 -26.21 -0.91
CA SER A 119 19.63 -26.94 0.36
C SER A 119 19.38 -28.42 0.10
N ASN A 120 19.95 -29.29 0.96
CA ASN A 120 19.82 -30.74 0.84
C ASN A 120 20.34 -31.33 -0.49
N GLY A 121 21.31 -30.67 -1.11
CA GLY A 121 21.85 -31.08 -2.41
C GLY A 121 20.89 -30.85 -3.58
N MET A 122 19.83 -30.05 -3.41
CA MET A 122 18.95 -29.61 -4.50
C MET A 122 19.20 -28.14 -4.81
N TRP A 123 19.19 -27.78 -6.09
CA TRP A 123 19.43 -26.43 -6.56
C TRP A 123 18.53 -26.11 -7.75
N ASP A 124 18.08 -24.87 -7.85
CA ASP A 124 17.20 -24.41 -8.93
C ASP A 124 17.82 -23.20 -9.64
N LEU A 125 17.54 -23.08 -10.93
CA LEU A 125 18.01 -21.96 -11.74
C LEU A 125 16.95 -21.57 -12.77
N GLU A 126 16.62 -20.29 -12.83
CA GLU A 126 15.70 -19.74 -13.83
C GLU A 126 16.47 -18.91 -14.85
N THR A 127 16.36 -19.27 -16.13
CA THR A 127 17.00 -18.58 -17.25
C THR A 127 15.93 -17.96 -18.15
N ALA A 128 16.33 -17.10 -19.10
CA ALA A 128 15.39 -16.46 -20.01
C ALA A 128 14.60 -17.45 -20.89
N THR A 129 15.12 -18.65 -21.10
CA THR A 129 14.56 -19.66 -22.02
C THR A 129 14.13 -20.95 -21.34
N ALA A 130 14.72 -21.30 -20.20
CA ALA A 130 14.42 -22.53 -19.49
C ALA A 130 14.38 -22.36 -17.96
N LEU A 131 13.55 -23.18 -17.33
CA LEU A 131 13.53 -23.40 -15.90
C LEU A 131 14.30 -24.70 -15.61
N VAL A 132 15.31 -24.63 -14.75
CA VAL A 132 16.22 -25.73 -14.46
C VAL A 132 16.06 -26.10 -13.01
N SER A 133 15.85 -27.39 -12.75
CA SER A 133 15.94 -27.95 -11.40
C SER A 133 17.01 -29.02 -11.40
N GLY A 134 17.89 -28.98 -10.41
CA GLY A 134 19.07 -29.81 -10.35
C GLY A 134 19.28 -30.45 -9.00
N ALA A 135 20.03 -31.56 -9.03
CA ALA A 135 20.40 -32.35 -7.87
C ALA A 135 21.92 -32.54 -7.87
N SER A 136 22.57 -32.10 -6.81
CA SER A 136 23.97 -32.35 -6.52
C SER A 136 24.15 -33.82 -6.13
N ILE A 137 25.09 -34.47 -6.81
CA ILE A 137 25.50 -35.84 -6.52
C ILE A 137 26.62 -35.72 -5.49
N LEU A 138 26.33 -36.09 -4.26
CA LEU A 138 27.26 -36.02 -3.13
C LEU A 138 28.01 -37.34 -2.99
N ASP A 139 29.27 -37.28 -2.56
CA ASP A 139 30.05 -38.45 -2.14
C ASP A 139 29.80 -38.82 -0.66
N GLU A 140 30.51 -39.84 -0.18
CA GLU A 140 30.42 -40.33 1.21
C GLU A 140 30.81 -39.26 2.25
N SER A 141 31.63 -38.27 1.87
CA SER A 141 32.02 -37.14 2.73
C SER A 141 31.01 -35.99 2.72
N GLY A 142 29.97 -36.07 1.88
CA GLY A 142 28.97 -35.03 1.68
C GLY A 142 29.40 -33.93 0.72
N GLU A 143 30.55 -34.07 0.06
CA GLU A 143 31.05 -33.13 -0.94
C GLU A 143 30.44 -33.43 -2.32
N PRO A 144 30.12 -32.41 -3.13
CA PRO A 144 29.56 -32.63 -4.46
C PRO A 144 30.64 -33.22 -5.38
N SER A 145 30.34 -34.39 -5.96
CA SER A 145 31.16 -35.06 -6.99
C SER A 145 30.65 -34.82 -8.42
N GLY A 146 29.43 -34.28 -8.56
CA GLY A 146 28.85 -33.85 -9.82
C GLY A 146 27.43 -33.31 -9.64
N ALA A 147 26.76 -33.00 -10.76
CA ALA A 147 25.42 -32.43 -10.73
C ALA A 147 24.54 -32.99 -11.84
N LEU A 148 23.27 -33.20 -11.55
CA LEU A 148 22.23 -33.50 -12.52
C LEU A 148 21.37 -32.26 -12.72
N ALA A 149 21.04 -31.92 -13.96
CA ALA A 149 20.15 -30.81 -14.30
C ALA A 149 19.00 -31.29 -15.19
N VAL A 150 17.76 -31.04 -14.75
CA VAL A 150 16.53 -31.24 -15.55
C VAL A 150 16.14 -29.89 -16.14
N ILE A 151 16.13 -29.80 -17.47
CA ILE A 151 15.91 -28.56 -18.22
C ILE A 151 14.49 -28.57 -18.80
N TYR A 152 13.67 -27.64 -18.31
CA TYR A 152 12.28 -27.47 -18.74
C TYR A 152 12.12 -26.18 -19.55
N PRO A 153 11.55 -26.22 -20.77
CA PRO A 153 11.40 -25.05 -21.61
C PRO A 153 10.34 -24.11 -21.02
N THR A 154 10.64 -22.81 -20.97
CA THR A 154 9.67 -21.81 -20.46
C THR A 154 8.48 -21.59 -21.40
N GLU A 155 8.52 -22.12 -22.63
CA GLU A 155 7.47 -21.94 -23.63
C GLU A 155 6.13 -22.55 -23.22
N GLU A 156 6.13 -23.72 -22.59
CA GLU A 156 4.91 -24.34 -22.08
C GLU A 156 4.36 -23.58 -20.88
N LEU A 157 5.24 -23.11 -19.99
CA LEU A 157 4.87 -22.24 -18.87
C LEU A 157 4.25 -20.92 -19.38
N ARG A 158 4.83 -20.31 -20.42
CA ARG A 158 4.27 -19.13 -21.09
C ARG A 158 2.92 -19.42 -21.74
N THR A 159 2.78 -20.58 -22.37
CA THR A 159 1.51 -20.99 -22.99
C THR A 159 0.41 -21.16 -21.95
N HIS A 160 0.69 -21.87 -20.85
CA HIS A 160 -0.22 -22.01 -19.71
C HIS A 160 -0.59 -20.64 -19.11
N ASN A 161 0.42 -19.80 -18.85
CA ASN A 161 0.23 -18.45 -18.31
C ASN A 161 -0.57 -17.55 -19.27
N SER A 162 -0.43 -17.73 -20.59
CA SER A 162 -1.18 -16.96 -21.59
C SER A 162 -2.66 -17.29 -21.59
N LEU A 163 -3.02 -18.57 -21.41
CA LEU A 163 -4.40 -19.04 -21.32
C LEU A 163 -5.07 -18.49 -20.06
N ILE A 164 -4.42 -18.62 -18.90
CA ILE A 164 -4.93 -18.06 -17.64
C ILE A 164 -5.02 -16.54 -17.72
N SER A 165 -4.00 -15.87 -18.27
CA SER A 165 -4.05 -14.42 -18.48
C SER A 165 -5.19 -14.02 -19.40
N SER A 166 -5.54 -14.82 -20.41
CA SER A 166 -6.73 -14.60 -21.25
C SER A 166 -8.02 -14.76 -20.45
N GLN A 167 -8.15 -15.83 -19.66
CA GLN A 167 -9.31 -16.09 -18.80
C GLN A 167 -9.54 -15.00 -17.76
N ILE A 168 -8.47 -14.52 -17.11
CA ILE A 168 -8.51 -13.39 -16.17
C ILE A 168 -8.97 -12.13 -16.91
N ARG A 169 -8.41 -11.82 -18.08
CA ARG A 169 -8.80 -10.64 -18.88
C ARG A 169 -10.27 -10.69 -19.32
N MET A 170 -10.76 -11.85 -19.76
CA MET A 170 -12.17 -12.02 -20.14
C MET A 170 -13.09 -11.88 -18.93
N SER A 171 -12.74 -12.49 -17.80
CA SER A 171 -13.51 -12.38 -16.55
C SER A 171 -13.53 -10.94 -16.05
N ALA A 172 -12.39 -10.25 -16.10
CA ALA A 172 -12.26 -8.83 -15.78
C ALA A 172 -13.15 -7.95 -16.67
N ALA A 173 -13.17 -8.19 -17.99
CA ALA A 173 -14.03 -7.46 -18.92
C ALA A 173 -15.53 -7.73 -18.67
N ALA A 174 -15.90 -8.99 -18.41
CA ALA A 174 -17.28 -9.36 -18.07
C ALA A 174 -17.74 -8.73 -16.75
N LEU A 175 -16.89 -8.75 -15.72
CA LEU A 175 -17.14 -8.09 -14.44
C LEU A 175 -17.25 -6.57 -14.61
N LEU A 176 -16.35 -5.95 -15.39
CA LEU A 176 -16.43 -4.51 -15.66
C LEU A 176 -17.74 -4.14 -16.34
N ALA A 177 -18.16 -4.88 -17.37
CA ALA A 177 -19.42 -4.65 -18.06
C ALA A 177 -20.63 -4.83 -17.12
N GLY A 178 -20.65 -5.92 -16.34
CA GLY A 178 -21.73 -6.22 -15.39
C GLY A 178 -21.84 -5.18 -14.27
N PHE A 179 -20.73 -4.84 -13.62
CA PHE A 179 -20.72 -3.85 -12.53
C PHE A 179 -20.92 -2.42 -13.04
N SER A 180 -20.44 -2.08 -14.24
CA SER A 180 -20.73 -0.78 -14.86
C SER A 180 -22.22 -0.64 -15.22
N ALA A 181 -22.86 -1.71 -15.71
CA ALA A 181 -24.31 -1.71 -15.95
C ALA A 181 -25.09 -1.60 -14.63
N LEU A 182 -24.72 -2.39 -13.61
CA LEU A 182 -25.32 -2.31 -12.27
C LEU A 182 -25.18 -0.91 -11.68
N ALA A 183 -23.99 -0.30 -11.81
CA ALA A 183 -23.72 1.07 -11.42
C ALA A 183 -24.65 2.06 -12.10
N TYR A 184 -24.86 1.94 -13.42
CA TYR A 184 -25.76 2.82 -14.17
C TYR A 184 -27.20 2.75 -13.63
N PHE A 185 -27.74 1.55 -13.45
CA PHE A 185 -29.11 1.38 -12.94
C PHE A 185 -29.25 1.85 -11.50
N ALA A 186 -28.28 1.54 -10.64
CA ALA A 186 -28.31 1.93 -9.23
C ALA A 186 -28.18 3.46 -9.07
N LEU A 187 -27.31 4.11 -9.84
CA LEU A 187 -27.21 5.58 -9.92
C LEU A 187 -28.51 6.19 -10.45
N ARG A 188 -29.09 5.63 -11.52
CA ARG A 188 -30.36 6.10 -12.09
C ARG A 188 -31.49 6.01 -11.09
N TYR A 189 -31.58 4.94 -10.32
CA TYR A 189 -32.59 4.80 -9.28
C TYR A 189 -32.38 5.80 -8.14
N ARG A 190 -31.14 5.95 -7.63
CA ARG A 190 -30.82 6.80 -6.47
C ARG A 190 -30.84 8.30 -6.76
N LEU A 191 -30.39 8.73 -7.94
CA LEU A 191 -30.27 10.14 -8.31
C LEU A 191 -31.48 10.68 -9.08
N ARG A 192 -32.49 9.84 -9.38
CA ARG A 192 -33.65 10.25 -10.20
C ARG A 192 -34.31 11.52 -9.69
N ALA A 193 -34.71 11.53 -8.42
CA ALA A 193 -35.38 12.66 -7.79
C ALA A 193 -34.48 13.90 -7.76
N THR A 194 -33.23 13.75 -7.34
CA THR A 194 -32.25 14.85 -7.25
C THR A 194 -31.97 15.51 -8.59
N VAL A 195 -31.78 14.72 -9.65
CA VAL A 195 -31.53 15.23 -11.01
C VAL A 195 -32.77 15.92 -11.57
N GLN A 196 -33.96 15.34 -11.39
CA GLN A 196 -35.22 15.96 -11.82
C GLN A 196 -35.41 17.33 -11.16
N THR A 197 -35.27 17.43 -9.83
CA THR A 197 -35.40 18.71 -9.13
C THR A 197 -34.37 19.75 -9.60
N LEU A 198 -33.11 19.35 -9.85
CA LEU A 198 -32.08 20.26 -10.35
C LEU A 198 -32.34 20.72 -11.80
N ASP A 199 -32.82 19.82 -12.68
CA ASP A 199 -33.19 20.17 -14.05
C ASP A 199 -34.43 21.09 -14.09
N ASP A 200 -35.40 20.87 -13.20
CA ASP A 200 -36.59 21.73 -13.04
C ASP A 200 -36.19 23.14 -12.55
N ILE A 201 -35.29 23.23 -11.56
CA ILE A 201 -34.74 24.51 -11.08
C ILE A 201 -33.92 25.21 -12.17
N ALA A 202 -33.10 24.46 -12.93
CA ALA A 202 -32.28 25.00 -13.99
C ALA A 202 -33.10 25.55 -15.17
N SER A 203 -34.23 24.92 -15.50
CA SER A 203 -35.09 25.33 -16.61
C SER A 203 -35.93 26.57 -16.29
N HIS A 204 -36.24 26.82 -15.02
CA HIS A 204 -37.06 27.93 -14.57
C HIS A 204 -36.28 28.92 -13.70
N ALA A 205 -34.96 28.99 -13.83
CA ALA A 205 -34.10 29.82 -12.99
C ALA A 205 -34.41 31.33 -13.07
N GLU A 206 -35.23 31.77 -14.03
CA GLU A 206 -35.69 33.16 -14.20
C GLU A 206 -37.11 33.41 -13.67
N ASP A 207 -37.90 32.35 -13.41
CA ASP A 207 -39.30 32.41 -12.99
C ASP A 207 -39.47 32.10 -11.48
N ASP A 208 -40.29 32.88 -10.78
CA ASP A 208 -40.47 32.81 -9.31
C ASP A 208 -41.37 31.65 -8.82
N THR A 209 -41.74 30.70 -9.69
CA THR A 209 -42.89 29.80 -9.47
C THR A 209 -42.55 28.39 -8.99
N ILE A 210 -41.31 28.09 -8.63
CA ILE A 210 -40.88 26.71 -8.34
C ILE A 210 -41.03 26.36 -6.85
N VAL A 211 -41.64 25.21 -6.53
CA VAL A 211 -41.64 24.63 -5.17
C VAL A 211 -40.54 23.57 -5.08
N ALA A 212 -39.47 23.84 -4.32
CA ALA A 212 -38.38 22.88 -4.08
C ALA A 212 -38.71 21.92 -2.92
N GLY A 213 -38.29 20.65 -3.02
CA GLY A 213 -38.41 19.67 -1.93
C GLY A 213 -37.56 20.03 -0.70
N ARG A 214 -37.82 19.41 0.47
CA ARG A 214 -37.16 19.72 1.77
C ARG A 214 -35.62 19.79 1.68
N ASP A 215 -34.97 18.89 0.95
CA ASP A 215 -33.50 18.83 0.83
C ASP A 215 -32.90 20.04 0.05
N PHE A 216 -33.73 20.82 -0.66
CA PHE A 216 -33.35 21.96 -1.50
C PHE A 216 -33.93 23.29 -0.99
N ALA A 217 -34.58 23.32 0.18
CA ALA A 217 -35.28 24.51 0.68
C ALA A 217 -34.36 25.72 0.86
N ASP A 218 -33.19 25.54 1.49
CA ASP A 218 -32.21 26.60 1.70
C ASP A 218 -31.64 27.13 0.37
N PHE A 219 -31.34 26.20 -0.55
CA PHE A 219 -30.84 26.52 -1.88
C PHE A 219 -31.89 27.32 -2.69
N HIS A 220 -33.14 26.91 -2.65
CA HIS A 220 -34.23 27.61 -3.31
C HIS A 220 -34.47 28.99 -2.71
N THR A 221 -34.46 29.11 -1.39
CA THR A 221 -34.62 30.40 -0.68
C THR A 221 -33.53 31.40 -1.08
N ALA A 222 -32.28 30.95 -1.12
CA ALA A 222 -31.16 31.79 -1.55
C ALA A 222 -31.24 32.13 -3.06
N LEU A 223 -31.74 31.22 -3.91
CA LEU A 223 -31.97 31.52 -5.33
C LEU A 223 -33.01 32.62 -5.53
N VAL A 224 -34.14 32.54 -4.81
CA VAL A 224 -35.21 33.55 -4.87
C VAL A 224 -34.70 34.91 -4.38
N ALA A 225 -34.02 34.94 -3.22
CA ALA A 225 -33.44 36.16 -2.67
C ALA A 225 -32.41 36.81 -3.62
N GLY A 226 -31.50 36.01 -4.20
CA GLY A 226 -30.52 36.51 -5.17
C GLY A 226 -31.16 36.99 -6.48
N THR A 227 -32.23 36.36 -6.93
CA THR A 227 -32.98 36.78 -8.12
C THR A 227 -33.70 38.11 -7.89
N ALA A 228 -34.30 38.30 -6.71
CA ALA A 228 -34.89 39.59 -6.32
C ALA A 228 -33.85 40.71 -6.32
N LYS A 229 -32.68 40.49 -5.68
CA LYS A 229 -31.57 41.46 -5.67
C LYS A 229 -31.03 41.76 -7.07
N TYR A 230 -30.93 40.73 -7.93
CA TYR A 230 -30.53 40.91 -9.33
C TYR A 230 -31.53 41.78 -10.11
N ARG A 231 -32.84 41.53 -9.99
CA ARG A 231 -33.87 42.34 -10.68
C ARG A 231 -33.87 43.79 -10.21
N MET A 232 -33.69 44.02 -8.91
CA MET A 232 -33.54 45.38 -8.36
C MET A 232 -32.30 46.09 -8.93
N ALA A 233 -31.15 45.41 -8.94
CA ALA A 233 -29.91 45.93 -9.52
C ALA A 233 -30.05 46.27 -11.00
N LEU A 234 -30.69 45.38 -11.75
CA LEU A 234 -30.94 45.53 -13.17
C LEU A 234 -31.85 46.74 -13.44
N ALA A 235 -32.96 46.87 -12.72
CA ALA A 235 -33.89 48.00 -12.86
C ALA A 235 -33.20 49.35 -12.59
N ASN A 236 -32.40 49.44 -11.51
CA ASN A 236 -31.67 50.65 -11.16
C ASN A 236 -30.64 51.05 -12.23
N LEU A 237 -29.89 50.09 -12.79
CA LEU A 237 -28.90 50.38 -13.83
C LEU A 237 -29.55 50.68 -15.19
N THR A 238 -30.64 50.00 -15.55
CA THR A 238 -31.38 50.25 -16.79
C THR A 238 -31.99 51.65 -16.81
N ALA A 239 -32.50 52.14 -15.68
CA ALA A 239 -33.04 53.50 -15.58
C ALA A 239 -32.00 54.60 -15.87
N LEU A 240 -30.71 54.30 -15.72
CA LEU A 240 -29.61 55.24 -15.90
C LEU A 240 -28.95 55.18 -17.29
N LEU A 241 -29.27 54.16 -18.11
CA LEU A 241 -28.65 53.95 -19.42
C LEU A 241 -29.56 54.46 -20.55
N PRO A 242 -29.06 55.27 -21.51
CA PRO A 242 -29.83 55.67 -22.68
C PRO A 242 -30.06 54.48 -23.63
N ALA A 243 -31.23 54.46 -24.29
CA ALA A 243 -31.78 53.31 -25.02
C ALA A 243 -30.92 52.75 -26.18
N ASP A 244 -29.85 53.44 -26.59
CA ASP A 244 -29.15 53.19 -27.86
C ASP A 244 -27.66 52.80 -27.72
N ARG A 245 -27.20 52.41 -26.51
CA ARG A 245 -25.80 51.97 -26.29
C ARG A 245 -25.71 50.51 -25.85
N GLY A 246 -25.80 49.60 -26.81
CA GLY A 246 -25.32 48.22 -26.68
C GLY A 246 -23.79 48.17 -26.75
N GLY A 247 -23.10 48.50 -25.67
CA GLY A 247 -21.65 48.48 -25.60
C GLY A 247 -21.07 47.07 -25.45
N SER A 248 -20.15 46.70 -26.35
CA SER A 248 -19.35 45.47 -26.28
C SER A 248 -18.49 45.41 -24.99
N PRO A 249 -18.23 44.20 -24.43
CA PRO A 249 -17.55 44.07 -23.15
C PRO A 249 -16.07 44.53 -23.23
N PRO A 250 -15.56 45.26 -22.23
CA PRO A 250 -14.16 45.71 -22.21
C PRO A 250 -13.17 44.54 -22.02
N ALA A 251 -11.96 44.73 -22.54
CA ALA A 251 -10.83 43.77 -22.51
C ALA A 251 -9.78 44.13 -21.44
N GLY A 252 -9.34 43.13 -20.65
CA GLY A 252 -8.28 43.20 -19.61
C GLY A 252 -8.79 43.62 -18.22
N VAL A 253 -8.35 43.12 -17.05
CA VAL A 253 -7.22 42.26 -16.61
C VAL A 253 -7.71 41.26 -15.55
N GLN A 254 -7.03 40.11 -15.48
CA GLN A 254 -7.34 38.92 -14.69
C GLN A 254 -6.87 39.02 -13.23
N GLY A 255 -7.72 38.54 -12.32
CA GLY A 255 -7.36 38.04 -11.00
C GLY A 255 -8.27 36.86 -10.66
N ALA A 256 -7.69 35.75 -10.19
CA ALA A 256 -8.46 34.61 -9.71
C ALA A 256 -8.29 34.51 -8.19
N ASP A 257 -9.35 34.80 -7.44
CA ASP A 257 -9.35 34.57 -6.00
C ASP A 257 -9.53 33.08 -5.72
N VAL A 258 -8.64 32.54 -4.90
CA VAL A 258 -8.69 31.16 -4.43
C VAL A 258 -9.38 31.13 -3.08
N ILE A 259 -10.55 30.48 -2.99
CA ILE A 259 -11.37 30.47 -1.78
C ILE A 259 -11.66 29.03 -1.35
N SER A 260 -11.47 28.76 -0.05
CA SER A 260 -11.95 27.54 0.61
C SER A 260 -13.45 27.67 0.92
N VAL A 261 -14.26 26.74 0.44
CA VAL A 261 -15.71 26.74 0.72
C VAL A 261 -16.09 25.49 1.50
N PRO A 262 -16.77 25.62 2.66
CA PRO A 262 -17.33 24.48 3.38
C PRO A 262 -18.32 23.70 2.52
N ASP A 263 -18.38 22.38 2.69
CA ASP A 263 -19.35 21.55 1.98
C ASP A 263 -20.79 21.98 2.33
N CYS A 264 -21.63 22.19 1.31
CA CYS A 264 -23.04 22.51 1.55
C CYS A 264 -23.81 21.25 2.02
N PRO A 265 -24.86 21.40 2.86
CA PRO A 265 -25.62 20.26 3.40
C PRO A 265 -26.14 19.31 2.30
N MET A 266 -26.53 19.87 1.16
CA MET A 266 -26.96 19.13 -0.02
C MET A 266 -25.84 18.25 -0.59
N ALA A 267 -24.64 18.79 -0.75
CA ALA A 267 -23.49 18.02 -1.23
C ALA A 267 -23.14 16.89 -0.27
N ILE A 268 -23.19 17.13 1.04
CA ILE A 268 -22.92 16.12 2.08
C ILE A 268 -23.94 14.98 2.01
N ALA A 269 -25.24 15.29 1.93
CA ALA A 269 -26.30 14.29 1.91
C ALA A 269 -26.24 13.40 0.66
N VAL A 270 -26.03 13.99 -0.52
CA VAL A 270 -25.92 13.24 -1.77
C VAL A 270 -24.61 12.45 -1.82
N SER A 271 -23.49 13.05 -1.40
CA SER A 271 -22.18 12.40 -1.34
C SER A 271 -22.23 11.15 -0.45
N ARG A 272 -22.75 11.24 0.78
CA ARG A 272 -22.84 10.11 1.71
C ARG A 272 -23.62 8.93 1.13
N ARG A 273 -24.76 9.19 0.46
CA ARG A 273 -25.58 8.14 -0.18
C ARG A 273 -24.84 7.47 -1.34
N LEU A 274 -24.09 8.24 -2.14
CA LEU A 274 -23.31 7.73 -3.26
C LEU A 274 -22.07 6.98 -2.79
N THR A 275 -21.34 7.47 -1.80
CA THR A 275 -20.13 6.82 -1.26
C THR A 275 -20.43 5.39 -0.81
N LEU A 276 -21.57 5.16 -0.13
CA LEU A 276 -21.98 3.81 0.31
C LEU A 276 -22.27 2.88 -0.88
N LEU A 277 -22.98 3.38 -1.89
CA LEU A 277 -23.31 2.61 -3.08
C LEU A 277 -22.06 2.26 -3.89
N ILE A 278 -21.17 3.23 -4.06
CA ILE A 278 -19.93 3.04 -4.78
C ILE A 278 -19.02 2.07 -4.01
N ALA A 279 -18.91 2.20 -2.69
CA ALA A 279 -18.17 1.27 -1.85
C ALA A 279 -18.71 -0.17 -1.99
N ALA A 280 -20.04 -0.35 -2.01
CA ALA A 280 -20.65 -1.66 -2.22
C ALA A 280 -20.33 -2.26 -3.60
N LEU A 281 -20.34 -1.45 -4.67
CA LEU A 281 -19.99 -1.90 -6.02
C LEU A 281 -18.53 -2.30 -6.13
N VAL A 282 -17.63 -1.49 -5.56
CA VAL A 282 -16.21 -1.79 -5.49
C VAL A 282 -15.97 -3.08 -4.70
N LEU A 283 -16.54 -3.21 -3.49
CA LEU A 283 -16.39 -4.41 -2.68
C LEU A 283 -16.91 -5.65 -3.42
N GLY A 284 -18.06 -5.52 -4.09
CA GLY A 284 -18.62 -6.58 -4.91
C GLY A 284 -17.71 -7.00 -6.07
N VAL A 285 -17.13 -6.05 -6.81
CA VAL A 285 -16.26 -6.38 -7.94
C VAL A 285 -14.93 -7.00 -7.48
N THR A 286 -14.35 -6.47 -6.40
CA THR A 286 -13.13 -7.01 -5.80
C THR A 286 -13.36 -8.43 -5.28
N ALA A 287 -14.46 -8.68 -4.56
CA ALA A 287 -14.81 -10.01 -4.09
C ALA A 287 -15.09 -11.00 -5.24
N SER A 288 -15.76 -10.54 -6.30
CA SER A 288 -16.04 -11.37 -7.48
C SER A 288 -14.76 -11.77 -8.21
N LEU A 289 -13.84 -10.82 -8.44
CA LEU A 289 -12.56 -11.12 -9.10
C LEU A 289 -11.65 -11.96 -8.19
N GLY A 290 -11.67 -11.72 -6.87
CA GLY A 290 -10.99 -12.58 -5.90
C GLY A 290 -11.52 -14.02 -5.91
N ALA A 291 -12.84 -14.22 -6.05
CA ALA A 291 -13.43 -15.54 -6.20
C ALA A 291 -13.03 -16.22 -7.53
N VAL A 292 -12.93 -15.46 -8.62
CA VAL A 292 -12.40 -15.96 -9.90
C VAL A 292 -10.94 -16.37 -9.77
N ALA A 293 -10.11 -15.54 -9.11
CA ALA A 293 -8.71 -15.83 -8.85
C ALA A 293 -8.54 -17.11 -8.04
N TYR A 294 -9.29 -17.24 -6.95
CA TYR A 294 -9.30 -18.44 -6.11
C TYR A 294 -9.66 -19.70 -6.91
N ARG A 295 -10.74 -19.65 -7.71
CA ARG A 295 -11.13 -20.78 -8.58
C ARG A 295 -10.08 -21.12 -9.62
N SER A 296 -9.44 -20.11 -10.22
CA SER A 296 -8.37 -20.32 -11.20
C SER A 296 -7.18 -21.02 -10.57
N ILE A 297 -6.76 -20.57 -9.37
CA ILE A 297 -5.64 -21.18 -8.65
C ILE A 297 -5.98 -22.62 -8.26
N ASP A 298 -7.17 -22.86 -7.71
CA ASP A 298 -7.62 -24.20 -7.33
C ASP A 298 -7.63 -25.17 -8.52
N GLN A 299 -8.12 -24.72 -9.67
CA GLN A 299 -8.14 -25.48 -10.92
C GLN A 299 -6.74 -25.78 -11.49
N SER A 300 -5.79 -24.86 -11.36
CA SER A 300 -4.41 -25.06 -11.81
C SER A 300 -3.59 -25.90 -10.83
N PHE A 301 -3.85 -25.78 -9.52
CA PHE A 301 -3.05 -26.40 -8.46
C PHE A 301 -3.40 -27.88 -8.25
N ALA A 302 -4.68 -28.22 -8.16
CA ALA A 302 -5.12 -29.58 -7.84
C ALA A 302 -4.58 -30.65 -8.82
N PRO A 303 -4.60 -30.45 -10.15
CA PRO A 303 -4.06 -31.41 -11.11
C PRO A 303 -2.53 -31.53 -11.02
N GLU A 304 -1.84 -30.43 -10.77
CA GLU A 304 -0.38 -30.40 -10.72
C GLU A 304 0.16 -31.16 -9.51
N LEU A 305 -0.52 -30.98 -8.38
CA LEU A 305 -0.24 -31.74 -7.18
C LEU A 305 -0.54 -33.24 -7.36
N GLU A 306 -1.63 -33.58 -8.05
CA GLU A 306 -1.95 -34.97 -8.39
C GLU A 306 -0.89 -35.59 -9.30
N ARG A 307 -0.41 -34.85 -10.32
CA ARG A 307 0.71 -35.28 -11.17
C ARG A 307 1.96 -35.54 -10.37
N ARG A 308 2.33 -34.63 -9.46
CA ARG A 308 3.51 -34.80 -8.58
C ARG A 308 3.38 -36.01 -7.67
N THR A 309 2.22 -36.20 -7.03
CA THR A 309 1.96 -37.37 -6.17
C THR A 309 2.02 -38.68 -6.96
N LYS A 310 1.43 -38.68 -8.16
CA LYS A 310 1.45 -39.83 -9.06
C LYS A 310 2.87 -40.14 -9.51
N LEU A 311 3.69 -39.14 -9.79
CA LEU A 311 5.09 -39.28 -10.19
C LEU A 311 5.93 -39.93 -9.07
N ILE A 312 5.80 -39.47 -7.83
CA ILE A 312 6.41 -40.10 -6.65
C ILE A 312 5.92 -41.55 -6.50
N GLY A 313 4.63 -41.78 -6.69
CA GLY A 313 4.04 -43.12 -6.68
C GLY A 313 4.61 -44.03 -7.79
N THR A 314 4.81 -43.51 -8.99
CA THR A 314 5.42 -44.25 -10.11
C THR A 314 6.88 -44.58 -9.81
N ILE A 315 7.66 -43.66 -9.24
CA ILE A 315 9.05 -43.90 -8.83
C ILE A 315 9.13 -45.07 -7.83
N ALA A 316 8.27 -45.03 -6.81
CA ALA A 316 8.17 -46.10 -5.82
C ALA A 316 7.69 -47.42 -6.43
N ASN A 317 6.68 -47.37 -7.31
CA ASN A 317 6.17 -48.54 -8.03
C ASN A 317 7.25 -49.20 -8.89
N ASP A 318 8.01 -48.42 -9.65
CA ASP A 318 9.06 -48.92 -10.54
C ASP A 318 10.17 -49.63 -9.76
N ALA A 319 10.51 -49.14 -8.56
CA ALA A 319 11.46 -49.82 -7.68
C ALA A 319 10.93 -51.19 -7.25
N ILE A 320 9.67 -51.26 -6.81
CA ILE A 320 9.02 -52.51 -6.37
C ILE A 320 8.86 -53.48 -7.55
N ALA A 321 8.42 -53.01 -8.71
CA ALA A 321 8.23 -53.81 -9.91
C ALA A 321 9.53 -54.47 -10.38
N ARG A 322 10.67 -53.75 -10.31
CA ARG A 322 11.99 -54.32 -10.60
C ARG A 322 12.36 -55.45 -9.65
N THR A 323 12.06 -55.29 -8.36
CA THR A 323 12.31 -56.34 -7.35
C THR A 323 11.46 -57.59 -7.60
N LEU A 324 10.18 -57.40 -7.99
CA LEU A 324 9.29 -58.49 -8.37
C LEU A 324 9.75 -59.21 -9.65
N GLN A 325 10.20 -58.46 -10.66
CA GLN A 325 10.76 -59.02 -11.90
C GLN A 325 12.05 -59.82 -11.66
N ALA A 326 12.82 -59.45 -10.63
CA ALA A 326 13.99 -60.21 -10.19
C ALA A 326 13.64 -61.51 -9.44
N GLY A 327 12.36 -61.85 -9.31
CA GLY A 327 11.88 -63.10 -8.70
C GLY A 327 11.64 -63.03 -7.19
N VAL A 328 11.78 -61.86 -6.57
CA VAL A 328 11.49 -61.69 -5.14
C VAL A 328 9.97 -61.61 -4.96
N SER A 329 9.39 -62.52 -4.18
CA SER A 329 7.95 -62.51 -3.89
C SER A 329 7.55 -61.34 -2.98
N LEU A 330 6.30 -60.86 -3.10
CA LEU A 330 5.74 -59.76 -2.27
C LEU A 330 5.95 -59.96 -0.76
N ASP A 331 5.85 -61.21 -0.31
CA ASP A 331 5.93 -61.58 1.10
C ASP A 331 7.38 -61.67 1.63
N MET A 332 8.36 -61.67 0.72
CA MET A 332 9.79 -61.87 1.00
C MET A 332 10.62 -60.58 0.83
N MET A 333 9.98 -59.43 0.61
CA MET A 333 10.66 -58.14 0.48
C MET A 333 11.23 -57.66 1.82
N VAL A 334 12.53 -57.90 2.03
CA VAL A 334 13.30 -57.38 3.17
C VAL A 334 13.71 -55.94 2.90
N GLY A 335 13.50 -55.04 3.87
CA GLY A 335 13.89 -53.61 3.77
C GLY A 335 12.87 -52.69 3.11
N GLY A 336 11.73 -53.20 2.62
CA GLY A 336 10.71 -52.37 1.96
C GLY A 336 10.15 -51.24 2.85
N ARG A 337 10.02 -51.48 4.17
CA ARG A 337 9.55 -50.45 5.11
C ARG A 337 10.57 -49.32 5.27
N ASP A 338 11.86 -49.63 5.28
CA ASP A 338 12.92 -48.64 5.38
C ASP A 338 13.06 -47.85 4.08
N PHE A 339 12.86 -48.50 2.93
CA PHE A 339 12.72 -47.81 1.64
C PHE A 339 11.56 -46.80 1.65
N PHE A 340 10.37 -47.19 2.11
CA PHE A 340 9.26 -46.24 2.23
C PHE A 340 9.53 -45.12 3.24
N ARG A 341 10.23 -45.38 4.35
CA ARG A 341 10.65 -44.30 5.28
C ARG A 341 11.64 -43.33 4.62
N SER A 342 12.59 -43.83 3.85
CA SER A 342 13.52 -42.99 3.07
C SER A 342 12.73 -42.12 2.09
N LEU A 343 11.78 -42.69 1.36
CA LEU A 343 10.91 -41.92 0.46
C LEU A 343 10.07 -40.88 1.20
N LEU A 344 9.55 -41.17 2.40
CA LEU A 344 8.81 -40.19 3.20
C LEU A 344 9.72 -39.06 3.71
N HIS A 345 11.00 -39.35 3.94
CA HIS A 345 12.00 -38.34 4.30
C HIS A 345 12.35 -37.46 3.09
N ASP A 346 12.55 -38.08 1.92
CA ASP A 346 12.89 -37.38 0.68
C ASP A 346 11.70 -36.61 0.09
N PHE A 347 10.47 -37.05 0.39
CA PHE A 347 9.21 -36.46 -0.07
C PHE A 347 8.26 -36.15 1.12
N PRO A 348 8.54 -35.10 1.91
CA PRO A 348 7.75 -34.74 3.10
C PRO A 348 6.27 -34.38 2.83
N GLU A 349 5.93 -34.11 1.57
CA GLU A 349 4.56 -33.95 1.08
C GLU A 349 3.74 -35.25 1.05
N ILE A 350 4.38 -36.41 1.19
CA ILE A 350 3.71 -37.70 1.31
C ILE A 350 3.65 -38.07 2.79
N SER A 351 2.46 -38.42 3.27
CA SER A 351 2.25 -38.83 4.67
C SER A 351 2.32 -40.33 4.85
N TYR A 352 1.97 -41.11 3.83
CA TYR A 352 1.82 -42.55 3.95
C TYR A 352 1.98 -43.27 2.59
N PHE A 353 2.73 -44.37 2.63
CA PHE A 353 2.82 -45.36 1.56
C PHE A 353 2.30 -46.71 2.05
N ALA A 354 1.51 -47.39 1.21
CA ALA A 354 1.14 -48.78 1.46
C ALA A 354 1.10 -49.62 0.19
N LEU A 355 1.63 -50.83 0.29
CA LEU A 355 1.51 -51.87 -0.73
C LEU A 355 0.36 -52.80 -0.36
N VAL A 356 -0.68 -52.85 -1.19
CA VAL A 356 -1.97 -53.46 -0.88
C VAL A 356 -2.38 -54.41 -2.01
N THR A 357 -2.70 -55.66 -1.68
CA THR A 357 -3.40 -56.58 -2.60
C THR A 357 -4.88 -56.61 -2.25
N ASN A 358 -5.25 -57.35 -1.20
CA ASN A 358 -6.55 -57.31 -0.50
C ASN A 358 -6.43 -56.75 0.93
N ARG A 359 -5.22 -56.81 1.49
CA ARG A 359 -4.82 -56.26 2.80
C ARG A 359 -3.48 -55.56 2.64
N PRO A 360 -3.15 -54.55 3.48
CA PRO A 360 -1.82 -53.93 3.45
C PRO A 360 -0.76 -54.99 3.80
N ILE A 361 0.20 -55.20 2.90
CA ILE A 361 1.34 -56.11 3.06
C ILE A 361 2.52 -55.35 3.66
N LEU A 362 2.74 -54.12 3.17
CA LEU A 362 3.83 -53.25 3.59
C LEU A 362 3.29 -51.83 3.75
N GLU A 363 3.64 -51.16 4.84
CA GLU A 363 3.22 -49.79 5.10
C GLU A 363 4.27 -49.00 5.87
N ALA A 364 4.32 -47.69 5.61
CA ALA A 364 5.09 -46.72 6.38
C ALA A 364 4.41 -45.34 6.32
N GLY A 365 4.59 -44.56 7.40
CA GLY A 365 4.06 -43.20 7.54
C GLY A 365 2.80 -43.11 8.39
N ASP A 366 2.27 -41.90 8.51
CA ASP A 366 1.11 -41.59 9.33
C ASP A 366 -0.17 -41.63 8.47
N ARG A 367 -1.02 -42.62 8.75
CA ARG A 367 -2.30 -42.76 8.08
C ARG A 367 -3.33 -41.79 8.70
N PRO A 368 -4.00 -40.93 7.91
CA PRO A 368 -5.07 -40.07 8.44
C PRO A 368 -6.21 -40.91 9.04
N PRO A 369 -6.79 -40.51 10.18
CA PRO A 369 -7.82 -41.30 10.88
C PRO A 369 -9.11 -41.51 10.07
N THR A 370 -9.35 -40.71 9.03
CA THR A 370 -10.51 -40.78 8.11
C THR A 370 -10.25 -41.55 6.81
N ALA A 371 -9.03 -42.04 6.57
CA ALA A 371 -8.62 -42.60 5.27
C ALA A 371 -8.88 -44.12 5.16
N THR A 372 -9.84 -44.55 4.34
CA THR A 372 -9.92 -45.93 3.82
C THR A 372 -8.90 -46.10 2.69
N THR A 373 -8.25 -47.26 2.61
CA THR A 373 -7.09 -47.51 1.71
C THR A 373 -7.42 -47.39 0.21
N ARG A 374 -8.70 -47.23 -0.16
CA ARG A 374 -9.18 -47.11 -1.55
C ARG A 374 -9.81 -45.76 -1.91
N GLU A 375 -10.23 -44.91 -0.97
CA GLU A 375 -11.00 -43.70 -1.30
C GLU A 375 -10.23 -42.38 -1.17
N THR A 376 -9.11 -42.34 -0.45
CA THR A 376 -8.41 -41.08 -0.12
C THR A 376 -6.97 -40.97 -0.65
N GLY A 377 -6.42 -42.02 -1.27
CA GLY A 377 -5.03 -42.05 -1.76
C GLY A 377 -4.95 -42.23 -3.27
N THR A 378 -3.86 -41.75 -3.89
CA THR A 378 -3.54 -42.06 -5.28
C THR A 378 -3.11 -43.53 -5.35
N VAL A 379 -3.84 -44.33 -6.13
CA VAL A 379 -3.57 -45.77 -6.30
C VAL A 379 -2.80 -45.99 -7.60
N VAL A 380 -1.60 -46.56 -7.49
CA VAL A 380 -0.75 -46.93 -8.62
C VAL A 380 -0.70 -48.46 -8.70
N PRO A 381 -1.27 -49.09 -9.75
CA PRO A 381 -1.23 -50.54 -9.89
C PRO A 381 0.18 -51.03 -10.24
N ILE A 382 0.64 -52.04 -9.53
CA ILE A 382 1.90 -52.72 -9.79
C ILE A 382 1.65 -53.83 -10.81
N VAL A 383 2.14 -53.64 -12.03
CA VAL A 383 1.97 -54.58 -13.14
C VAL A 383 3.30 -55.26 -13.43
N VAL A 384 3.30 -56.59 -13.41
CA VAL A 384 4.43 -57.43 -13.82
C VAL A 384 3.91 -58.40 -14.87
N ASP A 385 4.62 -58.51 -16.00
CA ASP A 385 4.24 -59.34 -17.16
C ASP A 385 2.79 -59.11 -17.65
N GLY A 386 2.32 -57.86 -17.61
CA GLY A 386 0.99 -57.47 -18.06
C GLY A 386 -0.15 -57.82 -17.08
N LYS A 387 0.13 -58.38 -15.90
CA LYS A 387 -0.86 -58.63 -14.84
C LYS A 387 -0.63 -57.72 -13.63
N ALA A 388 -1.70 -57.09 -13.14
CA ALA A 388 -1.67 -56.30 -11.91
C ALA A 388 -1.62 -57.24 -10.69
N ILE A 389 -0.51 -57.21 -9.94
CA ILE A 389 -0.26 -58.12 -8.82
C ILE A 389 -0.59 -57.46 -7.48
N ALA A 390 -0.33 -56.15 -7.34
CA ALA A 390 -0.60 -55.36 -6.14
C ALA A 390 -0.92 -53.91 -6.50
N ASN A 391 -1.37 -53.13 -5.52
CA ASN A 391 -1.61 -51.70 -5.65
C ASN A 391 -0.74 -50.95 -4.64
N LEU A 392 0.00 -49.95 -5.11
CA LEU A 392 0.67 -48.98 -4.26
C LEU A 392 -0.30 -47.83 -3.98
N VAL A 393 -0.60 -47.59 -2.70
CA VAL A 393 -1.42 -46.49 -2.23
C VAL A 393 -0.49 -45.42 -1.68
N VAL A 394 -0.61 -44.20 -2.22
CA VAL A 394 0.15 -43.03 -1.80
C VAL A 394 -0.82 -41.98 -1.25
N ILE A 395 -0.65 -41.56 0.00
CA ILE A 395 -1.52 -40.56 0.64
C ILE A 395 -0.73 -39.28 0.90
N LYS A 396 -1.27 -38.17 0.39
CA LYS A 396 -0.71 -36.83 0.53
C LYS A 396 -0.80 -36.33 1.98
N ASN A 397 0.23 -35.60 2.41
CA ASN A 397 0.24 -34.89 3.67
C ASN A 397 -0.57 -33.59 3.55
N ALA A 398 -1.81 -33.61 4.07
CA ALA A 398 -2.70 -32.44 4.06
C ALA A 398 -2.10 -31.23 4.81
N GLY A 399 -1.26 -31.47 5.82
CA GLY A 399 -0.61 -30.43 6.61
C GLY A 399 0.48 -29.67 5.84
N TYR A 400 1.24 -30.36 4.99
CA TYR A 400 2.28 -29.73 4.14
C TYR A 400 1.63 -28.83 3.08
N LEU A 401 0.61 -29.35 2.40
CA LEU A 401 -0.18 -28.62 1.41
C LEU A 401 -0.84 -27.35 1.95
N SER A 402 -1.41 -27.46 3.15
CA SER A 402 -2.14 -26.35 3.76
C SER A 402 -1.26 -25.14 4.09
N ARG A 403 0.05 -25.34 4.29
CA ARG A 403 0.99 -24.24 4.58
C ARG A 403 1.29 -23.42 3.33
N GLU A 404 1.68 -24.07 2.23
CA GLU A 404 1.91 -23.35 0.95
C GLU A 404 0.63 -22.70 0.44
N PHE A 405 -0.51 -23.39 0.56
CA PHE A 405 -1.80 -22.83 0.16
C PHE A 405 -2.18 -21.60 0.98
N ARG A 406 -1.87 -21.60 2.29
CA ARG A 406 -2.17 -20.47 3.17
C ARG A 406 -1.43 -19.21 2.73
N ASP A 407 -0.18 -19.31 2.28
CA ASP A 407 0.58 -18.13 1.87
C ASP A 407 0.01 -17.49 0.61
N VAL A 408 -0.45 -18.30 -0.35
CA VAL A 408 -1.15 -17.79 -1.55
C VAL A 408 -2.48 -17.12 -1.16
N VAL A 409 -3.28 -17.74 -0.29
CA VAL A 409 -4.55 -17.15 0.16
C VAL A 409 -4.31 -15.83 0.91
N LEU A 410 -3.27 -15.76 1.76
CA LEU A 410 -2.91 -14.55 2.48
C LEU A 410 -2.44 -13.44 1.55
N ASP A 411 -1.61 -13.73 0.54
CA ASP A 411 -1.22 -12.78 -0.50
C ASP A 411 -2.43 -12.22 -1.25
N LEU A 412 -3.40 -13.09 -1.60
CA LEU A 412 -4.62 -12.69 -2.30
C LEU A 412 -5.50 -11.79 -1.42
N LEU A 413 -5.57 -12.08 -0.11
CA LEU A 413 -6.28 -11.26 0.87
C LEU A 413 -5.62 -9.88 1.00
N VAL A 414 -4.29 -9.83 1.10
CA VAL A 414 -3.52 -8.58 1.14
C VAL A 414 -3.82 -7.73 -0.09
N VAL A 415 -3.67 -8.29 -1.28
CA VAL A 415 -3.95 -7.62 -2.56
C VAL A 415 -5.39 -7.10 -2.60
N THR A 416 -6.35 -7.92 -2.17
CA THR A 416 -7.77 -7.54 -2.08
C THR A 416 -7.99 -6.35 -1.15
N LEU A 417 -7.39 -6.36 0.03
CA LEU A 417 -7.58 -5.33 1.04
C LEU A 417 -6.93 -4.00 0.63
N VAL A 418 -5.73 -4.05 0.03
CA VAL A 418 -5.09 -2.86 -0.55
C VAL A 418 -5.90 -2.28 -1.70
N THR A 419 -6.49 -3.14 -2.54
CA THR A 419 -7.36 -2.73 -3.63
C THR A 419 -8.62 -2.02 -3.12
N ILE A 420 -9.22 -2.53 -2.03
CA ILE A 420 -10.36 -1.87 -1.38
C ILE A 420 -9.96 -0.48 -0.89
N LEU A 421 -8.78 -0.34 -0.29
CA LEU A 421 -8.31 0.95 0.22
C LEU A 421 -8.05 1.96 -0.90
N LEU A 422 -7.34 1.54 -1.96
CA LEU A 422 -7.13 2.37 -3.15
C LEU A 422 -8.47 2.80 -3.76
N ALA A 423 -9.43 1.89 -3.80
CA ALA A 423 -10.75 2.20 -4.29
C ALA A 423 -11.48 3.22 -3.40
N VAL A 424 -11.39 3.13 -2.07
CA VAL A 424 -11.96 4.15 -1.16
C VAL A 424 -11.40 5.55 -1.47
N GLU A 425 -10.10 5.66 -1.73
CA GLU A 425 -9.48 6.94 -2.12
C GLU A 425 -9.94 7.42 -3.51
N LEU A 426 -9.96 6.53 -4.51
CA LEU A 426 -10.47 6.83 -5.85
C LEU A 426 -11.92 7.31 -5.82
N VAL A 427 -12.77 6.66 -5.02
CA VAL A 427 -14.18 6.98 -4.86
C VAL A 427 -14.37 8.33 -4.17
N SER A 428 -13.57 8.60 -3.14
CA SER A 428 -13.59 9.89 -2.43
C SER A 428 -13.26 11.05 -3.37
N VAL A 429 -12.19 10.89 -4.17
CA VAL A 429 -11.77 11.90 -5.16
C VAL A 429 -12.82 12.09 -6.25
N MET A 430 -13.32 11.00 -6.84
CA MET A 430 -14.26 11.08 -7.96
C MET A 430 -15.62 11.64 -7.54
N THR A 431 -16.11 11.25 -6.36
CA THR A 431 -17.35 11.81 -5.80
C THR A 431 -17.21 13.32 -5.58
N ASN A 432 -16.06 13.77 -5.10
CA ASN A 432 -15.83 15.20 -4.91
C ASN A 432 -15.78 15.95 -6.26
N HIS A 433 -14.98 15.48 -7.21
CA HIS A 433 -14.77 16.19 -8.47
C HIS A 433 -16.01 16.17 -9.40
N SER A 434 -16.78 15.07 -9.41
CA SER A 434 -17.93 14.92 -10.29
C SER A 434 -19.23 15.44 -9.70
N LEU A 435 -19.31 15.64 -8.38
CA LEU A 435 -20.55 16.06 -7.71
C LEU A 435 -20.35 17.17 -6.67
N ALA A 436 -19.60 16.90 -5.58
CA ALA A 436 -19.62 17.80 -4.42
C ALA A 436 -19.00 19.17 -4.73
N ALA A 437 -17.85 19.20 -5.42
CA ALA A 437 -17.20 20.46 -5.78
C ALA A 437 -18.09 21.35 -6.69
N PRO A 438 -18.67 20.87 -7.81
CA PRO A 438 -19.62 21.67 -8.59
C PRO A 438 -20.81 22.22 -7.77
N LEU A 439 -21.39 21.43 -6.86
CA LEU A 439 -22.50 21.86 -6.01
C LEU A 439 -22.08 22.91 -4.99
N ASN A 440 -20.93 22.76 -4.35
CA ASN A 440 -20.39 23.74 -3.39
C ASN A 440 -20.10 25.08 -4.07
N ARG A 441 -19.55 25.05 -5.29
CA ARG A 441 -19.32 26.26 -6.10
C ARG A 441 -20.62 27.00 -6.39
N LEU A 442 -21.65 26.24 -6.74
CA LEU A 442 -22.97 26.77 -7.04
C LEU A 442 -23.63 27.38 -5.79
N ASP A 443 -23.62 26.67 -4.66
CA ASP A 443 -24.15 27.16 -3.38
C ASP A 443 -23.47 28.45 -2.91
N TYR A 444 -22.15 28.53 -3.08
CA TYR A 444 -21.37 29.70 -2.67
C TYR A 444 -21.70 30.97 -3.49
N ILE A 445 -21.69 30.86 -4.83
CA ILE A 445 -22.03 32.02 -5.68
C ILE A 445 -23.48 32.46 -5.44
N LEU A 446 -24.38 31.51 -5.20
CA LEU A 446 -25.77 31.78 -4.89
C LEU A 446 -25.94 32.56 -3.58
N LYS A 447 -25.23 32.18 -2.51
CA LYS A 447 -25.23 32.91 -1.24
C LYS A 447 -24.65 34.31 -1.35
N LEU A 448 -23.60 34.51 -2.17
CA LEU A 448 -23.06 35.83 -2.46
C LEU A 448 -24.11 36.72 -3.14
N GLN A 449 -24.78 36.21 -4.18
CA GLN A 449 -25.82 36.97 -4.88
C GLN A 449 -27.05 37.24 -4.00
N ALA A 450 -27.44 36.29 -3.14
CA ALA A 450 -28.49 36.49 -2.14
C ALA A 450 -28.16 37.60 -1.14
N ALA A 451 -26.88 37.76 -0.80
CA ALA A 451 -26.38 38.86 0.01
C ALA A 451 -26.25 40.19 -0.76
N GLY A 452 -26.48 40.19 -2.08
CA GLY A 452 -26.36 41.37 -2.95
C GLY A 452 -24.97 41.59 -3.55
N ASP A 453 -24.05 40.63 -3.42
CA ASP A 453 -22.70 40.69 -4.00
C ASP A 453 -22.63 39.97 -5.36
N PHE A 454 -22.41 40.76 -6.42
CA PHE A 454 -22.26 40.32 -7.80
C PHE A 454 -20.83 40.52 -8.32
N SER A 455 -19.85 40.72 -7.44
CA SER A 455 -18.45 40.97 -7.81
C SER A 455 -17.72 39.76 -8.38
N ARG A 456 -18.28 38.55 -8.25
CA ARG A 456 -17.59 37.28 -8.51
C ARG A 456 -18.36 36.37 -9.47
N SER A 457 -17.63 35.58 -10.24
CA SER A 457 -18.16 34.56 -11.15
C SER A 457 -17.43 33.23 -10.98
N ILE A 458 -18.03 32.16 -11.49
CA ILE A 458 -17.43 30.82 -11.52
C ILE A 458 -17.23 30.32 -12.95
N LEU A 459 -16.15 29.57 -13.18
CA LEU A 459 -15.93 28.85 -14.44
C LEU A 459 -16.76 27.56 -14.45
N ALA A 460 -17.96 27.63 -14.98
CA ALA A 460 -18.81 26.47 -15.24
C ALA A 460 -18.64 26.03 -16.71
N HIS A 461 -17.84 24.98 -16.92
CA HIS A 461 -17.65 24.36 -18.24
C HIS A 461 -18.35 23.00 -18.25
N GLY A 462 -19.60 22.96 -18.71
CA GLY A 462 -20.34 21.70 -18.82
C GLY A 462 -21.78 21.88 -19.27
N ILE A 463 -22.45 20.74 -19.50
CA ILE A 463 -23.83 20.66 -20.02
C ILE A 463 -24.79 20.21 -18.91
N SER A 464 -24.29 19.95 -17.69
CA SER A 464 -25.13 19.49 -16.58
C SER A 464 -26.04 20.60 -16.06
N ALA A 465 -27.14 20.24 -15.36
CA ALA A 465 -28.04 21.21 -14.74
C ALA A 465 -27.29 22.19 -13.82
N VAL A 466 -26.34 21.67 -13.05
CA VAL A 466 -25.47 22.43 -12.12
C VAL A 466 -24.59 23.41 -12.90
N ASP A 467 -24.02 22.98 -14.02
CA ASP A 467 -23.19 23.85 -14.86
C ASP A 467 -24.03 24.94 -15.53
N ARG A 468 -25.23 24.61 -16.02
CA ARG A 468 -26.17 25.59 -16.63
C ARG A 468 -26.61 26.64 -15.60
N LEU A 469 -26.96 26.22 -14.39
CA LEU A 469 -27.26 27.13 -13.29
C LEU A 469 -26.05 28.00 -12.93
N GLY A 470 -24.86 27.41 -12.84
CA GLY A 470 -23.64 28.16 -12.58
C GLY A 470 -23.33 29.20 -13.66
N GLN A 471 -23.53 28.85 -14.93
CA GLN A 471 -23.40 29.77 -16.06
C GLN A 471 -24.44 30.89 -15.99
N ALA A 472 -25.70 30.57 -15.70
CA ALA A 472 -26.76 31.56 -15.56
C ALA A 472 -26.45 32.57 -14.44
N LEU A 473 -26.01 32.09 -13.27
CA LEU A 473 -25.61 32.95 -12.16
C LEU A 473 -24.36 33.78 -12.49
N SER A 474 -23.36 33.22 -13.16
CA SER A 474 -22.19 33.97 -13.63
C SER A 474 -22.57 35.06 -14.64
N LEU A 475 -23.48 34.77 -15.57
CA LEU A 475 -23.96 35.71 -16.58
C LEU A 475 -24.70 36.90 -15.94
N ARG A 476 -25.44 36.69 -14.83
CA ARG A 476 -26.05 37.77 -14.05
C ARG A 476 -25.00 38.78 -13.58
N ALA A 477 -23.92 38.29 -13.00
CA ALA A 477 -22.81 39.12 -12.51
C ALA A 477 -22.08 39.84 -13.67
N GLU A 478 -21.83 39.14 -14.78
CA GLU A 478 -21.20 39.73 -15.97
C GLU A 478 -22.04 40.84 -16.60
N ARG A 479 -23.36 40.63 -16.70
CA ARG A 479 -24.30 41.61 -17.26
C ARG A 479 -24.38 42.86 -16.40
N LEU A 480 -24.51 42.71 -15.08
CA LEU A 480 -24.51 43.85 -14.16
C LEU A 480 -23.18 44.59 -14.19
N GLY A 481 -22.06 43.88 -14.24
CA GLY A 481 -20.73 44.49 -14.31
C GLY A 481 -20.50 45.28 -15.60
N ALA A 482 -20.97 44.77 -16.74
CA ALA A 482 -20.93 45.48 -18.03
C ALA A 482 -21.80 46.74 -18.02
N MET A 483 -23.03 46.65 -17.49
CA MET A 483 -23.92 47.80 -17.33
C MET A 483 -23.33 48.84 -16.37
N MET A 484 -22.71 48.40 -15.28
CA MET A 484 -22.07 49.28 -14.30
C MET A 484 -20.88 50.03 -14.90
N ALA A 485 -20.07 49.36 -15.72
CA ALA A 485 -18.99 49.99 -16.46
C ALA A 485 -19.53 51.03 -17.47
N ALA A 486 -20.63 50.72 -18.16
CA ALA A 486 -21.28 51.64 -19.08
C ALA A 486 -21.84 52.90 -18.38
N VAL A 487 -22.49 52.74 -17.22
CA VAL A 487 -23.00 53.88 -16.43
C VAL A 487 -21.86 54.75 -15.90
N ARG A 488 -20.79 54.15 -15.38
CA ARG A 488 -19.60 54.92 -14.92
C ARG A 488 -18.88 55.68 -16.03
N GLY A 489 -19.05 55.25 -17.28
CA GLY A 489 -18.52 55.94 -18.45
C GLY A 489 -19.31 57.20 -18.86
N LEU A 490 -20.47 57.48 -18.24
CA LEU A 490 -21.27 58.68 -18.53
C LEU A 490 -20.72 59.92 -17.77
N PRO A 491 -20.81 61.14 -18.33
CA PRO A 491 -20.26 62.37 -17.73
C PRO A 491 -20.72 62.66 -16.30
N ASP A 492 -21.99 62.36 -15.96
CA ASP A 492 -22.58 62.49 -14.62
C ASP A 492 -22.89 61.13 -13.95
N GLY A 493 -22.37 60.03 -14.50
CA GLY A 493 -22.72 58.66 -14.11
C GLY A 493 -22.44 58.33 -12.64
N ASN A 494 -21.33 58.86 -12.09
CA ASN A 494 -20.99 58.66 -10.67
C ASN A 494 -21.89 59.45 -9.71
N ARG A 495 -22.51 60.55 -10.14
CA ARG A 495 -23.42 61.37 -9.32
C ARG A 495 -24.84 60.83 -9.29
N ALA A 496 -25.28 60.22 -10.39
CA ALA A 496 -26.58 59.55 -10.50
C ALA A 496 -26.62 58.15 -9.86
N LEU A 497 -25.46 57.63 -9.44
CA LEU A 497 -25.31 56.29 -8.89
C LEU A 497 -25.73 56.22 -7.41
N GLN A 498 -27.02 56.09 -7.14
CA GLN A 498 -27.52 55.73 -5.81
C GLN A 498 -27.87 54.23 -5.79
N LEU A 499 -26.86 53.40 -5.53
CA LEU A 499 -27.09 51.97 -5.28
C LEU A 499 -27.67 51.79 -3.87
N GLU A 500 -28.59 50.84 -3.73
CA GLU A 500 -29.09 50.48 -2.40
C GLU A 500 -27.96 50.01 -1.47
N PRO A 501 -28.06 50.29 -0.16
CA PRO A 501 -27.12 49.77 0.82
C PRO A 501 -27.00 48.25 0.75
N GLY A 502 -25.78 47.75 0.63
CA GLY A 502 -25.46 46.31 0.60
C GLY A 502 -25.35 45.69 -0.80
N LEU A 503 -25.58 46.45 -1.87
CA LEU A 503 -25.42 45.96 -3.24
C LEU A 503 -23.98 46.18 -3.74
N ILE A 504 -23.26 45.11 -4.08
CA ILE A 504 -21.87 45.16 -4.55
C ILE A 504 -21.82 44.71 -6.01
N ILE A 505 -21.57 45.64 -6.94
CA ILE A 505 -21.45 45.37 -8.38
C ILE A 505 -20.03 45.76 -8.84
N PRO A 506 -19.32 44.88 -9.57
CA PRO A 506 -17.98 45.19 -10.06
C PRO A 506 -18.06 46.21 -11.20
N ALA A 507 -17.08 47.11 -11.29
CA ALA A 507 -16.94 48.02 -12.41
C ALA A 507 -16.20 47.34 -13.56
N GLY A 508 -16.87 46.42 -14.27
CA GLY A 508 -16.27 45.62 -15.34
C GLY A 508 -16.57 44.14 -15.19
N ARG A 509 -15.67 43.27 -15.67
CA ARG A 509 -15.87 41.81 -15.56
C ARG A 509 -15.72 41.34 -14.10
N PRO A 510 -16.58 40.42 -13.63
CA PRO A 510 -16.47 39.84 -12.29
C PRO A 510 -15.19 39.00 -12.14
N LEU A 511 -14.69 38.90 -10.91
CA LEU A 511 -13.53 38.09 -10.56
C LEU A 511 -13.88 36.59 -10.63
N ILE A 512 -13.08 35.82 -11.36
CA ILE A 512 -13.28 34.38 -11.50
C ILE A 512 -12.75 33.68 -10.26
N MET A 513 -13.61 32.96 -9.54
CA MET A 513 -13.20 32.19 -8.37
C MET A 513 -12.66 30.81 -8.75
N ARG A 514 -11.53 30.43 -8.16
CA ARG A 514 -11.03 29.04 -8.13
C ARG A 514 -11.20 28.48 -6.73
N PHE A 515 -11.70 27.26 -6.62
CA PHE A 515 -11.96 26.63 -5.33
C PHE A 515 -10.91 25.55 -5.09
N CYS A 516 -10.37 25.50 -3.87
CA CYS A 516 -9.51 24.43 -3.42
C CYS A 516 -10.32 23.45 -2.57
N SER A 517 -10.07 22.16 -2.76
CA SER A 517 -10.68 21.09 -1.96
C SER A 517 -9.62 20.22 -1.32
N LEU A 518 -9.89 19.78 -0.09
CA LEU A 518 -9.03 18.85 0.64
C LEU A 518 -8.82 17.53 -0.11
N SER A 519 -9.76 17.15 -0.99
CA SER A 519 -9.67 15.96 -1.84
C SER A 519 -8.55 16.01 -2.88
N ASP A 520 -8.10 17.21 -3.25
CA ASP A 520 -7.30 17.41 -4.46
C ASP A 520 -5.89 16.83 -4.34
N VAL A 521 -5.38 16.71 -3.12
CA VAL A 521 -4.07 16.13 -2.82
C VAL A 521 -4.12 14.68 -2.33
N ARG A 522 -5.30 14.14 -2.00
CA ARG A 522 -5.41 12.86 -1.27
C ARG A 522 -4.81 11.68 -2.03
N LEU A 523 -5.22 11.47 -3.27
CA LEU A 523 -4.78 10.32 -4.05
C LEU A 523 -3.30 10.42 -4.48
N PRO A 524 -2.79 11.60 -4.91
CA PRO A 524 -1.35 11.79 -5.08
C PRO A 524 -0.56 11.52 -3.80
N LEU A 525 -1.02 12.03 -2.66
CA LEU A 525 -0.40 11.79 -1.35
C LEU A 525 -0.41 10.30 -0.97
N PHE A 526 -1.54 9.62 -1.20
CA PHE A 526 -1.67 8.19 -0.97
C PHE A 526 -0.65 7.40 -1.79
N LEU A 527 -0.50 7.71 -3.09
CA LEU A 527 0.43 7.00 -3.98
C LEU A 527 1.89 7.23 -3.62
N ILE A 528 2.27 8.46 -3.26
CA ILE A 528 3.66 8.74 -2.88
C ILE A 528 3.99 8.15 -1.50
N ALA A 529 3.04 8.16 -0.56
CA ALA A 529 3.18 7.49 0.72
C ALA A 529 3.27 5.96 0.54
N ALA A 530 2.44 5.39 -0.33
CA ALA A 530 2.54 3.99 -0.69
C ALA A 530 3.95 3.70 -1.21
N ALA A 531 4.40 4.39 -2.26
CA ALA A 531 5.72 4.19 -2.86
C ALA A 531 6.88 4.28 -1.84
N ASP A 532 6.85 5.25 -0.93
CA ASP A 532 7.85 5.42 0.13
C ASP A 532 7.90 4.22 1.10
N SER A 533 6.74 3.59 1.35
CA SER A 533 6.62 2.46 2.28
C SER A 533 6.80 1.07 1.67
N PHE A 534 6.80 0.93 0.33
CA PHE A 534 6.94 -0.37 -0.34
C PHE A 534 8.17 -1.15 0.13
N SER A 535 9.30 -0.45 0.26
CA SER A 535 10.54 -1.08 0.64
C SER A 535 10.64 -1.43 2.12
N LEU A 536 9.85 -0.82 3.02
CA LEU A 536 10.05 -0.94 4.48
C LEU A 536 10.10 -2.39 4.98
N SER A 537 9.31 -3.29 4.40
CA SER A 537 9.23 -4.70 4.80
C SER A 537 10.52 -5.49 4.56
N PHE A 538 11.38 -5.05 3.64
CA PHE A 538 12.63 -5.73 3.30
C PHE A 538 13.85 -4.80 3.25
N PHE A 539 13.68 -3.48 3.41
CA PHE A 539 14.77 -2.50 3.19
C PHE A 539 16.00 -2.77 4.06
N SER A 540 15.79 -3.15 5.33
CA SER A 540 16.91 -3.51 6.22
C SER A 540 17.59 -4.83 5.83
N LEU A 541 16.87 -5.75 5.19
CA LEU A 541 17.45 -6.98 4.62
C LEU A 541 18.26 -6.66 3.36
N TYR A 542 17.68 -5.86 2.46
CA TYR A 542 18.34 -5.35 1.27
C TYR A 542 19.67 -4.64 1.58
N VAL A 543 19.73 -3.83 2.63
CA VAL A 543 20.96 -3.16 3.07
C VAL A 543 21.97 -4.15 3.67
N ARG A 544 21.50 -5.15 4.43
CA ARG A 544 22.35 -6.17 5.04
C ARG A 544 23.07 -7.01 3.97
N ASP A 545 22.40 -7.26 2.85
CA ASP A 545 22.90 -8.09 1.76
C ASP A 545 23.76 -7.31 0.74
N ALA A 546 23.85 -5.97 0.89
CA ALA A 546 24.70 -5.12 0.06
C ALA A 546 26.18 -5.14 0.51
N ASP A 547 27.09 -4.84 -0.41
CA ASP A 547 28.52 -4.78 -0.09
C ASP A 547 28.81 -3.69 0.96
N ASN A 548 29.58 -4.04 1.99
CA ASN A 548 29.83 -3.19 3.15
C ASN A 548 31.30 -2.71 3.19
N PRO A 549 31.62 -1.53 2.63
CA PRO A 549 32.94 -0.92 2.75
C PRO A 549 33.21 -0.32 4.15
N LEU A 550 32.20 -0.21 5.02
CA LEU A 550 32.29 0.39 6.36
C LEU A 550 32.54 -0.68 7.44
N THR A 551 33.54 -1.53 7.23
CA THR A 551 33.86 -2.67 8.12
C THR A 551 34.28 -2.26 9.54
N TRP A 552 34.65 -0.99 9.74
CA TRP A 552 35.01 -0.42 11.05
C TRP A 552 33.80 -0.10 11.94
N LEU A 553 32.58 -0.09 11.38
CA LEU A 553 31.33 0.10 12.14
C LEU A 553 30.69 -1.23 12.51
N ASN A 554 29.93 -1.23 13.61
CA ASN A 554 29.10 -2.38 13.96
C ASN A 554 28.09 -2.66 12.82
N PRO A 555 27.94 -3.92 12.35
CA PRO A 555 27.05 -4.26 11.24
C PRO A 555 25.59 -3.82 11.46
N GLY A 556 25.09 -3.90 12.70
CA GLY A 556 23.75 -3.41 13.04
C GLY A 556 23.59 -1.93 12.73
N ILE A 557 24.57 -1.11 13.14
CA ILE A 557 24.58 0.34 12.87
C ILE A 557 24.62 0.59 11.38
N VAL A 558 25.48 -0.10 10.63
CA VAL A 558 25.59 0.05 9.16
C VAL A 558 24.25 -0.17 8.48
N ILE A 559 23.50 -1.21 8.86
CA ILE A 559 22.18 -1.50 8.30
C ILE A 559 21.17 -0.36 8.60
N SER A 560 21.29 0.30 9.75
CA SER A 560 20.39 1.40 10.15
C SER A 560 20.74 2.76 9.52
N LEU A 561 21.97 2.94 9.00
CA LEU A 561 22.45 4.23 8.51
C LEU A 561 21.63 4.80 7.35
N PRO A 562 21.21 4.03 6.33
CA PRO A 562 20.34 4.55 5.28
C PRO A 562 19.02 5.13 5.81
N LEU A 563 18.37 4.45 6.77
CA LEU A 563 17.15 4.93 7.43
C LEU A 563 17.42 6.21 8.24
N ALA A 564 18.55 6.26 8.96
CA ALA A 564 18.95 7.46 9.69
C ALA A 564 19.23 8.65 8.76
N ALA A 565 19.92 8.41 7.64
CA ALA A 565 20.23 9.43 6.64
C ALA A 565 18.97 9.98 5.97
N TYR A 566 18.00 9.11 5.67
CA TYR A 566 16.67 9.49 5.20
C TYR A 566 15.96 10.44 6.18
N LEU A 567 15.95 10.13 7.48
CA LEU A 567 15.32 10.97 8.49
C LEU A 567 16.07 12.30 8.69
N ILE A 568 17.41 12.28 8.67
CA ILE A 568 18.23 13.50 8.72
C ILE A 568 17.90 14.40 7.53
N ALA A 569 17.75 13.83 6.34
CA ALA A 569 17.36 14.55 5.14
C ALA A 569 15.98 15.21 5.28
N ILE A 570 15.00 14.52 5.89
CA ILE A 570 13.69 15.10 6.21
C ILE A 570 13.84 16.27 7.18
N VAL A 571 14.61 16.12 8.25
CA VAL A 571 14.84 17.19 9.25
C VAL A 571 15.51 18.39 8.60
N ALA A 572 16.53 18.16 7.79
CA ALA A 572 17.26 19.20 7.08
C ALA A 572 16.38 19.89 6.03
N GLY A 573 15.52 19.14 5.33
CA GLY A 573 14.61 19.67 4.30
C GLY A 573 13.41 20.44 4.86
N SER A 574 12.87 20.02 6.01
CA SER A 574 11.60 20.56 6.56
C SER A 574 11.55 22.09 6.69
N PRO A 575 12.58 22.80 7.19
CA PRO A 575 12.59 24.26 7.28
C PRO A 575 12.47 24.98 5.93
N TYR A 576 12.90 24.33 4.84
CA TYR A 576 12.89 24.91 3.50
C TYR A 576 11.57 24.71 2.77
N ALA A 577 10.74 23.75 3.20
CA ALA A 577 9.51 23.38 2.49
C ALA A 577 8.52 24.55 2.35
N ARG A 578 8.16 25.21 3.45
CA ARG A 578 7.15 26.29 3.44
C ARG A 578 7.61 27.54 2.66
N PRO A 579 8.86 28.03 2.79
CA PRO A 579 9.39 29.08 1.92
C PRO A 579 9.41 28.70 0.43
N LEU A 580 9.84 27.48 0.11
CA LEU A 580 9.82 26.99 -1.29
C LEU A 580 8.38 26.89 -1.81
N SER A 581 7.44 26.47 -0.97
CA SER A 581 6.03 26.37 -1.37
C SER A 581 5.43 27.76 -1.65
N LYS A 582 5.77 28.77 -0.85
CA LYS A 582 5.38 30.16 -1.13
C LYS A 582 5.97 30.68 -2.45
N ARG A 583 7.20 30.29 -2.79
CA ARG A 583 7.89 30.75 -4.01
C ARG A 583 7.39 30.04 -5.27
N PHE A 584 7.24 28.72 -5.23
CA PHE A 584 6.95 27.90 -6.40
C PHE A 584 5.48 27.45 -6.49
N GLY A 585 4.72 27.56 -5.39
CA GLY A 585 3.38 27.00 -5.22
C GLY A 585 3.43 25.52 -4.81
N HIS A 586 2.39 25.07 -4.10
CA HIS A 586 2.25 23.69 -3.60
C HIS A 586 2.40 22.64 -4.72
N ARG A 587 1.76 22.88 -5.89
CA ARG A 587 1.82 22.00 -7.07
C ARG A 587 3.25 21.80 -7.58
N ASN A 588 3.97 22.88 -7.84
CA ASN A 588 5.30 22.78 -8.45
C ASN A 588 6.33 22.27 -7.46
N LEU A 589 6.20 22.61 -6.17
CA LEU A 589 7.05 22.05 -5.13
C LEU A 589 6.92 20.52 -5.09
N PHE A 590 5.70 19.98 -5.14
CA PHE A 590 5.49 18.54 -5.21
C PHE A 590 6.14 17.90 -6.45
N LEU A 591 5.98 18.52 -7.63
CA LEU A 591 6.59 18.03 -8.86
C LEU A 591 8.12 18.02 -8.78
N PHE A 592 8.73 19.10 -8.28
CA PHE A 592 10.18 19.15 -8.06
C PHE A 592 10.64 18.14 -7.02
N ALA A 593 9.84 17.86 -6.00
CA ALA A 593 10.12 16.87 -4.97
C ALA A 593 10.03 15.43 -5.49
N SER A 594 9.17 15.18 -6.47
CA SER A 594 8.99 13.86 -7.08
C SER A 594 10.21 13.42 -7.90
N ILE A 595 10.98 14.35 -8.45
CA ILE A 595 12.20 14.07 -9.23
C ILE A 595 13.27 13.35 -8.38
N PRO A 596 13.78 13.94 -7.27
CA PRO A 596 14.76 13.26 -6.42
C PRO A 596 14.20 11.96 -5.83
N ALA A 597 12.91 11.90 -5.46
CA ALA A 597 12.30 10.67 -4.96
C ALA A 597 12.31 9.52 -6.00
N ALA A 598 11.98 9.82 -7.26
CA ALA A 598 12.02 8.84 -8.34
C ALA A 598 13.46 8.42 -8.67
N LEU A 599 14.39 9.37 -8.74
CA LEU A 599 15.82 9.11 -8.96
C LEU A 599 16.43 8.27 -7.84
N ALA A 600 16.03 8.49 -6.59
CA ALA A 600 16.49 7.70 -5.45
C ALA A 600 16.09 6.23 -5.58
N ASN A 601 14.84 5.97 -5.98
CA ASN A 601 14.35 4.61 -6.18
C ASN A 601 15.00 3.91 -7.38
N ILE A 602 15.25 4.63 -8.47
CA ILE A 602 16.07 4.11 -9.57
C ILE A 602 17.50 3.84 -9.10
N GLY A 603 18.04 4.70 -8.23
CA GLY A 603 19.33 4.52 -7.58
C GLY A 603 19.43 3.24 -6.76
N TYR A 604 18.42 2.96 -5.91
CA TYR A 604 18.35 1.71 -5.15
C TYR A 604 18.32 0.46 -6.04
N PHE A 605 17.70 0.53 -7.22
CA PHE A 605 17.72 -0.60 -8.15
C PHE A 605 19.14 -0.95 -8.64
N ILE A 606 19.98 0.07 -8.84
CA ILE A 606 21.33 -0.05 -9.41
C ILE A 606 22.40 -0.24 -8.31
N SER A 607 22.12 0.19 -7.07
CA SER A 607 23.12 0.21 -6.01
C SER A 607 23.65 -1.17 -5.64
N SER A 608 24.96 -1.24 -5.41
CA SER A 608 25.67 -2.48 -5.08
C SER A 608 26.35 -2.44 -3.71
N ASN A 609 26.55 -1.26 -3.12
CA ASN A 609 27.14 -1.08 -1.80
C ASN A 609 26.28 -0.19 -0.88
N VAL A 610 26.52 -0.29 0.43
CA VAL A 610 25.74 0.44 1.44
C VAL A 610 25.88 1.96 1.30
N VAL A 611 27.03 2.48 0.86
CA VAL A 611 27.27 3.94 0.76
C VAL A 611 26.41 4.58 -0.33
N GLU A 612 26.25 3.91 -1.47
CA GLU A 612 25.30 4.32 -2.51
C GLU A 612 23.86 4.33 -1.98
N ILE A 613 23.48 3.31 -1.22
CA ILE A 613 22.15 3.23 -0.60
C ILE A 613 21.94 4.39 0.38
N ILE A 614 22.96 4.76 1.18
CA ILE A 614 22.89 5.93 2.08
C ILE A 614 22.66 7.21 1.26
N PHE A 615 23.41 7.42 0.18
CA PHE A 615 23.28 8.59 -0.69
C PHE A 615 21.87 8.70 -1.29
N PHE A 616 21.34 7.61 -1.85
CA PHE A 616 19.98 7.59 -2.39
C PHE A 616 18.92 7.73 -1.29
N SER A 617 19.19 7.31 -0.06
CA SER A 617 18.30 7.54 1.09
C SER A 617 18.18 9.00 1.48
N VAL A 618 19.26 9.77 1.39
CA VAL A 618 19.19 11.23 1.54
C VAL A 618 18.31 11.84 0.46
N LEU A 619 18.49 11.42 -0.80
CA LEU A 619 17.72 11.94 -1.93
C LEU A 619 16.23 11.59 -1.82
N SER A 620 15.92 10.36 -1.41
CA SER A 620 14.56 9.89 -1.12
C SER A 620 13.93 10.72 0.00
N GLY A 621 14.67 10.94 1.11
CA GLY A 621 14.19 11.72 2.25
C GLY A 621 13.89 13.18 1.89
N ILE A 622 14.72 13.83 1.07
CA ILE A 622 14.45 15.18 0.55
C ILE A 622 13.17 15.20 -0.29
N GLY A 623 13.04 14.25 -1.22
CA GLY A 623 11.89 14.17 -2.12
C GLY A 623 10.59 13.91 -1.34
N TYR A 624 10.59 12.95 -0.43
CA TYR A 624 9.45 12.66 0.42
C TYR A 624 9.09 13.83 1.34
N ALA A 625 10.08 14.49 1.96
CA ALA A 625 9.85 15.65 2.83
C ALA A 625 9.13 16.77 2.09
N PHE A 626 9.64 17.21 0.94
CA PHE A 626 9.03 18.31 0.21
C PHE A 626 7.66 17.95 -0.37
N ALA A 627 7.49 16.73 -0.87
CA ALA A 627 6.21 16.29 -1.40
C ALA A 627 5.13 16.23 -0.31
N SER A 628 5.40 15.53 0.80
CA SER A 628 4.44 15.39 1.92
C SER A 628 4.13 16.72 2.59
N LEU A 629 5.14 17.58 2.84
CA LEU A 629 4.95 18.90 3.44
C LEU A 629 4.18 19.84 2.52
N SER A 630 4.39 19.78 1.20
CA SER A 630 3.61 20.60 0.25
C SER A 630 2.12 20.23 0.26
N CYS A 631 1.78 18.94 0.35
CA CYS A 631 0.41 18.50 0.50
C CYS A 631 -0.18 18.92 1.86
N GLN A 632 0.60 18.82 2.93
CA GLN A 632 0.16 19.21 4.26
C GLN A 632 -0.12 20.72 4.34
N ASP A 633 0.78 21.55 3.81
CA ASP A 633 0.61 23.01 3.78
C ASP A 633 -0.60 23.39 2.92
N TYR A 634 -0.80 22.73 1.76
CA TYR A 634 -2.00 22.93 0.94
C TYR A 634 -3.29 22.63 1.72
N VAL A 635 -3.34 21.53 2.46
CA VAL A 635 -4.49 21.15 3.30
C VAL A 635 -4.77 22.19 4.38
N ILE A 636 -3.72 22.73 5.02
CA ILE A 636 -3.85 23.76 6.07
C ILE A 636 -4.31 25.09 5.47
N ASP A 637 -3.77 25.47 4.31
CA ASP A 637 -4.12 26.70 3.60
C ASP A 637 -5.55 26.63 3.03
N ALA A 638 -6.01 25.45 2.62
CA ALA A 638 -7.36 25.21 2.10
C ALA A 638 -8.43 25.03 3.19
N ALA A 639 -8.05 24.87 4.46
CA ALA A 639 -8.99 24.65 5.57
C ALA A 639 -9.24 25.92 6.41
N PRO A 640 -10.50 26.24 6.74
CA PRO A 640 -10.83 27.24 7.77
C PRO A 640 -10.14 26.92 9.10
N LYS A 641 -9.76 27.94 9.88
CA LYS A 641 -8.95 27.78 11.11
C LYS A 641 -9.55 26.77 12.08
N GLU A 642 -10.87 26.78 12.23
CA GLU A 642 -11.66 25.94 13.14
C GLU A 642 -11.71 24.47 12.69
N GLN A 643 -11.48 24.22 11.38
CA GLN A 643 -11.58 22.89 10.77
C GLN A 643 -10.20 22.30 10.42
N ARG A 644 -9.10 23.01 10.69
CA ARG A 644 -7.73 22.55 10.41
C ARG A 644 -7.40 21.20 11.04
N GLY A 645 -7.88 20.95 12.27
CA GLY A 645 -7.70 19.66 12.94
C GLY A 645 -8.34 18.50 12.18
N GLN A 646 -9.57 18.69 11.68
CA GLN A 646 -10.28 17.70 10.87
C GLN A 646 -9.61 17.50 9.50
N ALA A 647 -9.18 18.59 8.86
CA ALA A 647 -8.47 18.55 7.58
C ALA A 647 -7.14 17.78 7.69
N LEU A 648 -6.38 18.03 8.76
CA LEU A 648 -5.17 17.26 9.07
C LEU A 648 -5.49 15.81 9.40
N GLY A 649 -6.61 15.51 10.07
CA GLY A 649 -7.08 14.13 10.26
C GLY A 649 -7.27 13.39 8.93
N LEU A 650 -7.96 14.01 7.96
CA LEU A 650 -8.15 13.44 6.62
C LEU A 650 -6.84 13.27 5.85
N PHE A 651 -5.90 14.21 5.99
CA PHE A 651 -4.54 14.08 5.45
C PHE A 651 -3.83 12.83 6.01
N HIS A 652 -3.87 12.61 7.32
CA HIS A 652 -3.24 11.44 7.94
C HIS A 652 -3.92 10.14 7.51
N VAL A 653 -5.24 10.11 7.32
CA VAL A 653 -5.94 8.92 6.80
C VAL A 653 -5.42 8.54 5.41
N ALA A 654 -5.27 9.51 4.50
CA ALA A 654 -4.72 9.25 3.18
C ALA A 654 -3.23 8.82 3.25
N LEU A 655 -2.45 9.47 4.11
CA LEU A 655 -1.01 9.18 4.28
C LEU A 655 -0.78 7.76 4.84
N PHE A 656 -1.38 7.44 5.98
CA PHE A 656 -1.24 6.11 6.60
C PHE A 656 -1.95 5.03 5.79
N GLY A 657 -3.01 5.37 5.05
CA GLY A 657 -3.60 4.48 4.07
C GLY A 657 -2.60 4.09 2.98
N GLY A 658 -1.81 5.06 2.50
CA GLY A 658 -0.70 4.79 1.59
C GLY A 658 0.33 3.86 2.21
N PHE A 659 0.78 4.14 3.43
CA PHE A 659 1.74 3.28 4.15
C PHE A 659 1.26 1.85 4.36
N TYR A 660 -0.02 1.71 4.72
CA TYR A 660 -0.68 0.41 4.81
C TYR A 660 -0.63 -0.33 3.47
N ALA A 661 -1.01 0.34 2.37
CA ALA A 661 -1.03 -0.25 1.05
C ALA A 661 0.36 -0.64 0.54
N GLY A 662 1.34 0.24 0.77
CA GLY A 662 2.71 0.05 0.29
C GLY A 662 3.44 -1.05 1.04
N THR A 663 3.43 -1.05 2.38
CA THR A 663 4.10 -2.12 3.15
C THR A 663 3.53 -3.51 2.87
N ALA A 664 2.23 -3.60 2.67
CA ALA A 664 1.55 -4.87 2.39
C ALA A 664 1.89 -5.40 0.98
N LEU A 665 1.81 -4.56 -0.05
CA LEU A 665 2.17 -4.96 -1.42
C LEU A 665 3.68 -5.13 -1.60
N GLY A 666 4.49 -4.32 -0.91
CA GLY A 666 5.93 -4.31 -1.06
C GLY A 666 6.59 -5.64 -0.70
N GLY A 667 6.18 -6.25 0.41
CA GLY A 667 6.68 -7.57 0.80
C GLY A 667 6.28 -8.68 -0.18
N VAL A 668 5.01 -8.67 -0.60
CA VAL A 668 4.51 -9.63 -1.62
C VAL A 668 5.24 -9.45 -2.95
N MET A 669 5.49 -8.22 -3.38
CA MET A 669 6.21 -7.96 -4.63
C MET A 669 7.70 -8.28 -4.52
N ALA A 670 8.32 -8.11 -3.36
CA ALA A 670 9.73 -8.47 -3.13
C ALA A 670 9.95 -9.98 -3.26
N ASP A 671 9.10 -10.79 -2.63
CA ASP A 671 9.17 -12.26 -2.72
C ASP A 671 8.95 -12.77 -4.17
N ARG A 672 8.30 -11.98 -5.03
CA ARG A 672 7.87 -12.41 -6.38
C ARG A 672 8.71 -11.84 -7.52
N LEU A 673 9.08 -10.56 -7.46
CA LEU A 673 9.84 -9.85 -8.50
C LEU A 673 11.30 -9.63 -8.12
N GLY A 674 11.69 -10.00 -6.89
CA GLY A 674 12.95 -9.63 -6.26
C GLY A 674 12.91 -8.20 -5.71
N GLU A 675 13.65 -7.99 -4.62
CA GLU A 675 13.71 -6.72 -3.87
C GLU A 675 14.08 -5.52 -4.76
N ARG A 676 15.06 -5.70 -5.66
CA ARG A 676 15.54 -4.62 -6.53
C ARG A 676 14.43 -4.10 -7.45
N SER A 677 13.69 -5.01 -8.09
CA SER A 677 12.63 -4.67 -9.05
C SER A 677 11.51 -3.84 -8.40
N VAL A 678 11.26 -4.02 -7.10
CA VAL A 678 10.25 -3.26 -6.35
C VAL A 678 10.58 -1.76 -6.35
N PHE A 679 11.85 -1.36 -6.29
CA PHE A 679 12.20 0.07 -6.34
C PHE A 679 11.81 0.73 -7.68
N LEU A 680 11.84 0.01 -8.80
CA LEU A 680 11.34 0.54 -10.08
C LEU A 680 9.83 0.76 -10.06
N VAL A 681 9.09 -0.11 -9.39
CA VAL A 681 7.64 0.05 -9.16
C VAL A 681 7.39 1.30 -8.30
N CYS A 682 8.19 1.52 -7.25
CA CYS A 682 8.12 2.72 -6.43
C CYS A 682 8.35 3.99 -7.25
N ALA A 683 9.37 4.00 -8.12
CA ALA A 683 9.64 5.11 -9.03
C ALA A 683 8.45 5.38 -9.98
N ALA A 684 7.83 4.33 -10.54
CA ALA A 684 6.65 4.46 -11.39
C ALA A 684 5.44 5.02 -10.64
N LEU A 685 5.21 4.61 -9.39
CA LEU A 685 4.15 5.15 -8.54
C LEU A 685 4.37 6.63 -8.20
N ILE A 686 5.61 7.04 -7.93
CA ILE A 686 5.98 8.44 -7.69
C ILE A 686 5.70 9.29 -8.93
N LEU A 687 6.11 8.83 -10.12
CA LEU A 687 5.85 9.53 -11.38
C LEU A 687 4.34 9.62 -11.69
N THR A 688 3.59 8.57 -11.38
CA THR A 688 2.13 8.57 -11.51
C THR A 688 1.50 9.58 -10.56
N SER A 689 1.95 9.63 -9.30
CA SER A 689 1.52 10.63 -8.31
C SER A 689 1.80 12.06 -8.80
N ALA A 690 3.00 12.31 -9.32
CA ALA A 690 3.38 13.59 -9.91
C ALA A 690 2.46 13.98 -11.08
N ALA A 691 2.20 13.04 -12.01
CA ALA A 691 1.30 13.26 -13.14
C ALA A 691 -0.12 13.61 -12.68
N MET A 692 -0.64 12.93 -11.65
CA MET A 692 -1.97 13.22 -11.10
C MET A 692 -2.05 14.62 -10.48
N ILE A 693 -1.02 15.06 -9.77
CA ILE A 693 -0.98 16.43 -9.23
C ILE A 693 -1.05 17.49 -10.31
N THR A 694 -0.51 17.24 -11.51
CA THR A 694 -0.62 18.20 -12.61
C THR A 694 -2.07 18.46 -13.04
N GLN A 695 -2.93 17.45 -12.91
CA GLN A 695 -4.34 17.47 -13.31
C GLN A 695 -5.25 17.94 -12.17
N MET A 696 -4.95 17.53 -10.94
CA MET A 696 -5.82 17.76 -9.77
C MET A 696 -5.56 19.11 -9.09
N LEU A 697 -4.30 19.56 -9.03
CA LEU A 697 -3.97 20.86 -8.45
C LEU A 697 -3.89 21.92 -9.55
N PRO A 698 -4.67 23.01 -9.46
CA PRO A 698 -4.57 24.09 -10.43
C PRO A 698 -3.17 24.71 -10.40
N ALA A 699 -2.63 25.02 -11.58
CA ALA A 699 -1.50 25.94 -11.71
C ALA A 699 -2.00 27.35 -11.33
N ALA A 700 -1.98 27.68 -10.06
CA ALA A 700 -2.27 29.02 -9.56
C ALA A 700 -1.02 29.60 -8.92
N SER A 701 -0.51 30.67 -9.54
CA SER A 701 0.51 31.55 -9.02
C SER A 701 -0.03 32.29 -7.80
N GLN A 702 0.67 32.17 -6.68
CA GLN A 702 0.50 32.98 -5.46
C GLN A 702 -0.89 32.90 -4.82
N VAL A 703 -1.05 31.96 -3.88
CA VAL A 703 -1.84 32.26 -2.69
C VAL A 703 -1.22 33.53 -2.10
N SER A 704 -1.96 34.64 -2.19
CA SER A 704 -1.54 35.96 -1.78
C SER A 704 -0.89 35.92 -0.40
N ALA A 705 0.23 36.62 -0.31
CA ALA A 705 1.08 36.75 0.84
C ALA A 705 0.34 37.37 2.03
N MET A 706 -0.33 36.55 2.86
CA MET A 706 -0.81 37.00 4.16
C MET A 706 -0.80 35.87 5.20
N ALA A 707 0.37 35.23 5.35
CA ALA A 707 0.76 34.62 6.61
C ALA A 707 2.19 35.07 6.89
N LYS A 708 2.36 35.95 7.90
CA LYS A 708 3.66 36.39 8.42
C LYS A 708 4.55 35.15 8.53
N THR A 709 5.74 35.26 7.95
CA THR A 709 6.80 34.27 7.99
C THR A 709 6.92 33.77 9.43
N GLY A 710 6.56 32.50 9.67
CA GLY A 710 7.00 31.82 10.88
C GLY A 710 8.51 31.74 10.76
N ASP A 711 9.18 32.64 11.47
CA ASP A 711 10.63 32.77 11.52
C ASP A 711 11.30 31.42 11.81
N ARG A 712 12.55 31.23 11.35
CA ARG A 712 13.32 30.00 11.57
C ARG A 712 13.25 29.63 13.05
N ALA A 713 12.89 28.39 13.37
CA ALA A 713 13.03 27.89 14.73
C ALA A 713 14.51 28.01 15.13
N SER A 714 14.80 28.94 16.05
CA SER A 714 16.16 29.14 16.54
C SER A 714 16.50 28.02 17.53
N LEU A 715 17.72 27.48 17.47
CA LEU A 715 18.21 26.48 18.42
C LEU A 715 18.06 26.93 19.88
N GLY A 716 18.19 28.24 20.15
CA GLY A 716 17.98 28.81 21.48
C GLY A 716 16.52 28.79 21.94
N GLN A 717 15.56 28.91 21.02
CA GLN A 717 14.14 28.79 21.33
C GLN A 717 13.72 27.33 21.54
N LEU A 718 14.29 26.39 20.78
CA LEU A 718 14.10 24.95 21.00
C LEU A 718 14.51 24.54 22.42
N LEU A 719 15.69 24.97 22.86
CA LEU A 719 16.17 24.75 24.23
C LEU A 719 15.31 25.48 25.28
N GLY A 720 14.82 26.68 24.98
CA GLY A 720 13.92 27.43 25.87
C GLY A 720 12.57 26.74 26.10
N THR A 721 12.03 26.01 25.12
CA THR A 721 10.79 25.23 25.28
C THR A 721 10.94 24.08 26.28
N MET A 722 12.15 23.51 26.38
CA MET A 722 12.46 22.39 27.28
C MET A 722 12.55 22.82 28.75
N ALA A 723 12.57 24.13 29.04
CA ALA A 723 12.55 24.63 30.40
C ALA A 723 11.19 24.42 31.09
N ASP A 724 10.09 24.26 30.33
CA ASP A 724 8.79 23.91 30.92
C ASP A 724 8.73 22.41 31.26
N GLY A 725 8.57 22.11 32.56
CA GLY A 725 8.56 20.74 33.05
C GLY A 725 7.42 19.87 32.50
N LYS A 726 6.24 20.45 32.18
CA LYS A 726 5.13 19.69 31.57
C LYS A 726 5.44 19.32 30.12
N PHE A 727 6.01 20.24 29.36
CA PHE A 727 6.44 19.96 27.99
C PHE A 727 7.60 18.95 27.96
N ALA A 728 8.60 19.12 28.82
CA ALA A 728 9.74 18.20 28.88
C ALA A 728 9.33 16.77 29.27
N THR A 729 8.47 16.61 30.27
CA THR A 729 7.96 15.28 30.68
C THR A 729 7.06 14.64 29.63
N LEU A 730 6.24 15.43 28.92
CA LEU A 730 5.49 14.92 27.77
C LEU A 730 6.46 14.45 26.66
N LEU A 731 7.45 15.27 26.32
CA LEU A 731 8.40 15.01 25.24
C LEU A 731 9.28 13.78 25.52
N PHE A 732 9.98 13.73 26.66
CA PHE A 732 10.89 12.62 27.00
C PHE A 732 10.17 11.40 27.57
N GLY A 733 9.01 11.59 28.20
CA GLY A 733 8.24 10.50 28.79
C GLY A 733 7.37 9.75 27.78
N ILE A 734 6.74 10.47 26.84
CA ILE A 734 5.81 9.86 25.88
C ILE A 734 6.30 10.02 24.44
N ILE A 735 6.55 11.24 23.99
CA ILE A 735 6.74 11.52 22.56
C ILE A 735 7.97 10.77 22.01
N LEU A 736 9.15 11.00 22.60
CA LEU A 736 10.40 10.41 22.11
C LEU A 736 10.42 8.88 22.21
N PRO A 737 10.11 8.24 23.36
CA PRO A 737 10.11 6.78 23.44
C PRO A 737 9.12 6.13 22.46
N GLN A 738 7.93 6.72 22.30
CA GLN A 738 6.94 6.22 21.35
C GLN A 738 7.46 6.34 19.91
N THR A 739 8.02 7.47 19.51
CA THR A 739 8.58 7.62 18.15
C THR A 739 9.81 6.74 17.88
N ILE A 740 10.61 6.44 18.90
CA ILE A 740 11.70 5.45 18.80
C ILE A 740 11.10 4.07 18.60
N LEU A 741 10.08 3.69 19.37
CA LEU A 741 9.38 2.44 19.17
C LEU A 741 8.86 2.34 17.74
N ASP A 742 8.07 3.29 17.28
CA ASP A 742 7.43 3.18 15.97
C ASP A 742 8.45 3.18 14.84
N GLN A 743 9.47 4.04 14.90
CA GLN A 743 10.46 4.11 13.82
C GLN A 743 11.44 2.92 13.84
N VAL A 744 12.00 2.58 15.00
CA VAL A 744 13.08 1.58 15.10
C VAL A 744 12.52 0.18 15.09
N PHE A 745 11.40 -0.09 15.78
CA PHE A 745 10.80 -1.42 15.76
C PHE A 745 10.24 -1.72 14.37
N ILE A 746 9.36 -0.85 13.83
CA ILE A 746 8.67 -1.16 12.57
C ILE A 746 9.64 -1.09 11.39
N SER A 747 10.37 0.00 11.18
CA SER A 747 11.18 0.15 9.96
C SER A 747 12.51 -0.62 9.96
N TYR A 748 13.00 -1.06 11.12
CA TYR A 748 14.32 -1.71 11.23
C TYR A 748 14.27 -3.10 11.88
N LEU A 749 13.85 -3.23 13.14
CA LEU A 749 13.94 -4.51 13.86
C LEU A 749 12.95 -5.56 13.36
N LEU A 750 11.74 -5.17 12.97
CA LEU A 750 10.68 -6.12 12.61
C LEU A 750 11.09 -7.00 11.43
N SER A 751 11.64 -6.42 10.36
CA SER A 751 12.09 -7.18 9.18
C SER A 751 13.28 -8.09 9.49
N LEU A 752 14.26 -7.61 10.24
CA LEU A 752 15.41 -8.40 10.66
C LEU A 752 15.01 -9.56 11.59
N GLN A 753 14.10 -9.31 12.54
CA GLN A 753 13.63 -10.31 13.49
C GLN A 753 12.74 -11.36 12.82
N MET A 754 11.88 -10.95 11.89
CA MET A 754 11.04 -11.86 11.11
C MET A 754 11.90 -12.75 10.21
N ASN A 755 12.90 -12.19 9.52
CA ASN A 755 13.84 -12.99 8.73
C ASN A 755 14.65 -13.97 9.60
N ALA A 756 15.07 -13.56 10.80
CA ALA A 756 15.74 -14.46 11.75
C ALA A 756 14.83 -15.61 12.25
N LEU A 757 13.51 -15.43 12.19
CA LEU A 757 12.51 -16.48 12.46
C LEU A 757 12.19 -17.35 11.22
N GLY A 758 12.88 -17.13 10.09
CA GLY A 758 12.64 -17.83 8.83
C GLY A 758 11.42 -17.33 8.05
N ALA A 759 10.88 -16.16 8.38
CA ALA A 759 9.75 -15.58 7.67
C ALA A 759 10.18 -14.80 6.43
N SER A 760 9.30 -14.74 5.42
CA SER A 760 9.58 -14.07 4.15
C SER A 760 9.35 -12.54 4.22
N ALA A 761 9.66 -11.82 3.13
CA ALA A 761 9.35 -10.39 3.05
C ALA A 761 7.83 -10.16 3.04
N ALA A 762 7.04 -11.03 2.41
CA ALA A 762 5.58 -10.97 2.45
C ALA A 762 5.04 -11.09 3.87
N ASP A 763 5.57 -11.98 4.70
CA ASP A 763 5.18 -12.09 6.11
C ASP A 763 5.49 -10.83 6.91
N THR A 764 6.67 -10.24 6.69
CA THR A 764 7.01 -8.96 7.30
C THR A 764 6.06 -7.85 6.86
N GLY A 765 5.75 -7.79 5.55
CA GLY A 765 4.79 -6.85 4.98
C GLY A 765 3.38 -6.99 5.58
N ARG A 766 2.91 -8.22 5.79
CA ARG A 766 1.63 -8.51 6.47
C ARG A 766 1.62 -8.02 7.92
N MET A 767 2.75 -8.14 8.63
CA MET A 767 2.86 -7.68 10.02
C MET A 767 2.84 -6.15 10.10
N MET A 768 3.57 -5.47 9.19
CA MET A 768 3.51 -4.01 9.05
C MET A 768 2.11 -3.53 8.66
N MET A 769 1.44 -4.26 7.76
CA MET A 769 0.07 -3.99 7.35
C MET A 769 -0.88 -4.02 8.56
N ILE A 770 -0.78 -5.03 9.43
CA ILE A 770 -1.58 -5.12 10.66
C ILE A 770 -1.31 -3.91 11.57
N TYR A 771 -0.03 -3.54 11.74
CA TYR A 771 0.35 -2.35 12.50
C TYR A 771 -0.35 -1.09 11.98
N PHE A 772 -0.20 -0.75 10.69
CA PHE A 772 -0.82 0.46 10.13
C PHE A 772 -2.35 0.42 10.15
N LEU A 773 -2.96 -0.76 9.98
CA LEU A 773 -4.41 -0.93 10.14
C LEU A 773 -4.86 -0.58 11.55
N MET A 774 -4.14 -1.09 12.56
CA MET A 774 -4.45 -0.78 13.96
C MET A 774 -4.26 0.69 14.28
N VAL A 775 -3.27 1.37 13.69
CA VAL A 775 -3.10 2.83 13.80
C VAL A 775 -4.33 3.57 13.27
N ILE A 776 -4.81 3.21 12.08
CA ILE A 776 -5.98 3.84 11.45
C ILE A 776 -7.25 3.60 12.30
N LEU A 777 -7.47 2.35 12.74
CA LEU A 777 -8.66 1.98 13.51
C LEU A 777 -8.69 2.66 14.89
N SER A 778 -7.59 2.62 15.63
CA SER A 778 -7.51 3.22 16.97
C SER A 778 -7.62 4.75 16.95
N GLY A 779 -7.01 5.41 15.96
CA GLY A 779 -7.17 6.86 15.75
C GLY A 779 -8.64 7.25 15.52
N SER A 780 -9.39 6.45 14.76
CA SER A 780 -10.83 6.67 14.54
C SER A 780 -11.68 6.43 15.78
N LEU A 781 -11.26 5.49 16.66
CA LEU A 781 -11.96 5.15 17.89
C LEU A 781 -11.81 6.25 18.94
N TYR A 782 -10.61 6.84 19.07
CA TYR A 782 -10.38 8.00 19.96
C TYR A 782 -11.30 9.17 19.62
N GLY A 783 -11.46 9.48 18.32
CA GLY A 783 -12.34 10.56 17.87
C GLY A 783 -13.82 10.39 18.20
N ARG A 784 -14.25 9.20 18.68
CA ARG A 784 -15.63 8.92 19.12
C ARG A 784 -15.80 8.95 20.63
N LEU A 785 -14.73 9.03 21.42
CA LEU A 785 -14.83 9.04 22.87
C LEU A 785 -15.31 10.43 23.36
N PRO A 786 -16.18 10.49 24.39
CA PRO A 786 -16.61 11.77 24.95
C PRO A 786 -15.42 12.46 25.62
N ALA A 787 -14.95 13.57 25.04
CA ALA A 787 -13.81 14.33 25.54
C ALA A 787 -14.00 14.80 27.00
N ASP A 788 -15.25 15.03 27.41
CA ASP A 788 -15.60 15.51 28.75
C ASP A 788 -15.52 14.41 29.83
N LYS A 789 -15.50 13.13 29.44
CA LYS A 789 -15.57 11.99 30.39
C LYS A 789 -14.27 11.24 30.53
N VAL A 790 -13.41 11.25 29.52
CA VAL A 790 -12.15 10.49 29.53
C VAL A 790 -10.98 11.44 29.28
N PRO A 791 -10.16 11.74 30.30
CA PRO A 791 -9.00 12.60 30.15
C PRO A 791 -8.01 12.06 29.10
N ALA A 792 -7.57 12.94 28.19
CA ALA A 792 -6.61 12.63 27.13
C ALA A 792 -5.32 11.96 27.66
N VAL A 793 -4.86 12.39 28.84
CA VAL A 793 -3.68 11.86 29.54
C VAL A 793 -3.81 10.36 29.83
N ILE A 794 -4.98 9.89 30.27
CA ILE A 794 -5.18 8.47 30.61
C ILE A 794 -5.09 7.62 29.34
N ILE A 795 -5.68 8.09 28.24
CA ILE A 795 -5.63 7.38 26.95
C ILE A 795 -4.21 7.33 26.40
N THR A 796 -3.45 8.42 26.53
CA THR A 796 -2.02 8.46 26.16
C THR A 796 -1.20 7.45 26.94
N ILE A 797 -1.37 7.40 28.25
CA ILE A 797 -0.66 6.47 29.13
C ILE A 797 -1.04 5.03 28.81
N ALA A 798 -2.33 4.74 28.66
CA ALA A 798 -2.81 3.40 28.32
C ALA A 798 -2.27 2.92 26.94
N GLY A 799 -2.28 3.80 25.94
CA GLY A 799 -1.75 3.49 24.61
C GLY A 799 -0.24 3.21 24.63
N ALA A 800 0.54 4.06 25.30
CA ALA A 800 1.99 3.86 25.42
C ALA A 800 2.36 2.62 26.25
N LEU A 801 1.62 2.32 27.32
CA LEU A 801 1.78 1.06 28.08
C LEU A 801 1.49 -0.16 27.21
N LEU A 802 0.40 -0.13 26.43
CA LEU A 802 0.05 -1.23 25.54
C LEU A 802 1.19 -1.54 24.58
N GLY A 803 1.73 -0.51 23.90
CA GLY A 803 2.86 -0.68 22.98
C GLY A 803 4.14 -1.17 23.66
N GLY A 804 4.48 -0.64 24.84
CA GLY A 804 5.64 -1.06 25.61
C GLY A 804 5.55 -2.51 26.12
N VAL A 805 4.39 -2.91 26.66
CA VAL A 805 4.17 -4.26 27.23
C VAL A 805 4.16 -5.33 26.14
N THR A 806 3.48 -5.10 25.01
CA THR A 806 3.44 -6.11 23.94
C THR A 806 4.81 -6.28 23.28
N LEU A 807 5.58 -5.19 23.13
CA LEU A 807 6.95 -5.27 22.64
C LEU A 807 7.88 -5.96 23.65
N LEU A 808 7.70 -5.74 24.96
CA LEU A 808 8.47 -6.43 25.99
C LEU A 808 8.20 -7.94 25.97
N ALA A 809 6.93 -8.35 25.83
CA ALA A 809 6.55 -9.75 25.71
C ALA A 809 7.18 -10.39 24.46
N ALA A 810 7.20 -9.66 23.34
CA ALA A 810 7.83 -10.11 22.10
C ALA A 810 9.37 -10.16 22.17
N ALA A 811 9.99 -9.31 22.98
CA ALA A 811 11.42 -9.36 23.27
C ALA A 811 11.79 -10.55 24.19
N ALA A 812 10.91 -10.91 25.13
CA ALA A 812 11.12 -12.01 26.06
C ALA A 812 10.89 -13.38 25.41
N VAL A 813 9.86 -13.50 24.58
CA VAL A 813 9.51 -14.73 23.87
C VAL A 813 9.47 -14.43 22.38
N THR A 814 10.51 -14.81 21.66
CA THR A 814 10.67 -14.50 20.23
C THR A 814 10.00 -15.57 19.37
N THR A 815 8.78 -15.30 18.90
CA THR A 815 8.02 -16.19 18.01
C THR A 815 7.25 -15.36 16.99
N SER A 816 6.84 -15.95 15.87
CA SER A 816 6.03 -15.23 14.87
C SER A 816 4.71 -14.70 15.45
N TRP A 817 4.11 -15.43 16.39
CA TRP A 817 2.87 -15.01 17.07
C TRP A 817 3.09 -13.82 18.01
N THR A 818 4.19 -13.81 18.76
CA THR A 818 4.48 -12.67 19.64
C THR A 818 4.79 -11.41 18.82
N MET A 819 5.40 -11.54 17.64
CA MET A 819 5.55 -10.43 16.69
C MET A 819 4.20 -9.89 16.18
N VAL A 820 3.22 -10.77 15.90
CA VAL A 820 1.85 -10.34 15.55
C VAL A 820 1.23 -9.56 16.70
N THR A 821 1.34 -10.05 17.94
CA THR A 821 0.79 -9.34 19.11
C THR A 821 1.50 -8.01 19.36
N ALA A 822 2.81 -7.93 19.10
CA ALA A 822 3.56 -6.69 19.15
C ALA A 822 3.04 -5.71 18.10
N ALA A 823 2.93 -6.11 16.83
CA ALA A 823 2.41 -5.26 15.76
C ALA A 823 0.99 -4.72 16.05
N ILE A 824 0.10 -5.56 16.60
CA ILE A 824 -1.25 -5.14 17.01
C ILE A 824 -1.16 -4.13 18.17
N GLY A 825 -0.43 -4.48 19.23
CA GLY A 825 -0.37 -3.67 20.45
C GLY A 825 0.33 -2.33 20.23
N THR A 826 1.42 -2.30 19.46
CA THR A 826 2.14 -1.07 19.13
C THR A 826 1.33 -0.20 18.17
N GLY A 827 0.65 -0.79 17.19
CA GLY A 827 -0.22 -0.05 16.26
C GLY A 827 -1.43 0.58 16.95
N LEU A 828 -2.11 -0.20 17.82
CA LEU A 828 -3.20 0.32 18.66
C LEU A 828 -2.68 1.40 19.62
N GLY A 829 -1.54 1.14 20.26
CA GLY A 829 -0.90 2.08 21.19
C GLY A 829 -0.59 3.41 20.53
N TYR A 830 0.04 3.38 19.34
CA TYR A 830 0.40 4.59 18.61
C TYR A 830 -0.82 5.42 18.19
N GLY A 831 -1.87 4.79 17.64
CA GLY A 831 -3.06 5.54 17.24
C GLY A 831 -3.84 6.10 18.43
N LEU A 832 -3.82 5.46 19.60
CA LEU A 832 -4.35 6.02 20.85
C LEU A 832 -3.49 7.17 21.42
N VAL A 833 -2.17 7.17 21.21
CA VAL A 833 -1.27 8.23 21.69
C VAL A 833 -1.34 9.48 20.81
N THR A 834 -1.40 9.30 19.48
CA THR A 834 -1.17 10.38 18.50
C THR A 834 -2.14 11.55 18.62
N GLY A 835 -3.44 11.27 18.78
CA GLY A 835 -4.49 12.30 18.93
C GLY A 835 -4.36 13.09 20.23
N PRO A 836 -4.49 12.45 21.41
CA PRO A 836 -4.30 13.09 22.71
C PRO A 836 -3.02 13.91 22.85
N ARG A 837 -1.90 13.40 22.32
CA ARG A 837 -0.60 14.07 22.33
C ARG A 837 -0.65 15.40 21.59
N THR A 838 -1.20 15.42 20.38
CA THR A 838 -1.28 16.66 19.59
C THR A 838 -2.22 17.68 20.23
N ALA A 839 -3.31 17.24 20.84
CA ALA A 839 -4.21 18.09 21.63
C ALA A 839 -3.50 18.69 22.86
N THR A 840 -2.73 17.90 23.61
CA THR A 840 -1.99 18.37 24.79
C THR A 840 -0.89 19.38 24.41
N VAL A 841 -0.21 19.16 23.28
CA VAL A 841 0.78 20.12 22.76
C VAL A 841 0.10 21.44 22.36
N LEU A 842 -1.09 21.38 21.74
CA LEU A 842 -1.85 22.58 21.38
C LEU A 842 -2.31 23.34 22.63
N GLU A 843 -2.81 22.64 23.65
CA GLU A 843 -3.21 23.23 24.93
C GLU A 843 -2.02 23.94 25.62
N LEU A 844 -0.84 23.30 25.62
CA LEU A 844 0.38 23.94 26.11
C LEU A 844 0.75 25.18 25.29
N ALA A 845 0.59 25.12 23.97
CA ALA A 845 0.87 26.24 23.07
C ALA A 845 -0.14 27.39 23.19
N GLU A 846 -1.36 27.15 23.65
CA GLU A 846 -2.38 28.17 23.88
C GLU A 846 -2.31 28.74 25.31
N GLY A 847 -1.83 27.94 26.26
CA GLY A 847 -1.63 28.34 27.65
C GLY A 847 -0.18 28.75 27.96
N ARG A 848 0.57 27.85 28.63
CA ARG A 848 1.89 28.13 29.23
C ARG A 848 2.95 28.58 28.22
N LEU A 849 2.85 28.11 26.99
CA LEU A 849 3.79 28.35 25.90
C LEU A 849 3.18 29.25 24.80
N ALA A 850 2.17 30.06 25.15
CA ALA A 850 1.52 31.03 24.24
C ALA A 850 2.50 31.95 23.51
N HIS A 851 3.61 32.31 24.15
CA HIS A 851 4.65 33.17 23.58
C HIS A 851 5.38 32.55 22.37
N ILE A 852 5.37 31.22 22.23
CA ILE A 852 5.99 30.49 21.11
C ILE A 852 5.02 30.41 19.92
N GLY A 853 3.74 30.13 20.22
CA GLY A 853 2.67 29.92 19.24
C GLY A 853 2.54 28.47 18.79
N SER A 854 1.30 28.04 18.52
CA SER A 854 0.92 26.65 18.20
C SER A 854 1.63 26.06 16.98
N GLU A 855 1.73 26.82 15.88
CA GLU A 855 2.42 26.35 14.67
C GLU A 855 3.92 26.07 14.93
N ARG A 856 4.58 26.91 15.75
CA ARG A 856 6.01 26.75 16.06
C ARG A 856 6.27 25.61 17.04
N LEU A 857 5.41 25.45 18.05
CA LEU A 857 5.56 24.36 19.02
C LEU A 857 5.35 22.99 18.35
N LEU A 858 4.35 22.86 17.48
CA LEU A 858 4.12 21.63 16.71
C LEU A 858 5.30 21.32 15.76
N GLY A 859 5.86 22.34 15.10
CA GLY A 859 7.06 22.20 14.28
C GLY A 859 8.27 21.73 15.09
N THR A 860 8.44 22.27 16.29
CA THR A 860 9.51 21.89 17.24
C THR A 860 9.38 20.43 17.65
N VAL A 861 8.19 19.98 18.05
CA VAL A 861 7.93 18.59 18.42
C VAL A 861 8.31 17.66 17.27
N ARG A 862 7.89 17.96 16.04
CA ARG A 862 8.20 17.13 14.86
C ARG A 862 9.71 16.99 14.61
N VAL A 863 10.47 18.07 14.74
CA VAL A 863 11.93 18.01 14.59
C VAL A 863 12.55 17.13 15.69
N MET A 864 12.08 17.27 16.93
CA MET A 864 12.55 16.45 18.05
C MET A 864 12.22 14.97 17.88
N GLU A 865 11.01 14.64 17.40
CA GLU A 865 10.62 13.26 17.06
C GLU A 865 11.60 12.64 16.07
N ARG A 866 11.91 13.34 14.97
CA ARG A 866 12.81 12.82 13.94
C ARG A 866 14.25 12.68 14.42
N LEU A 867 14.76 13.63 15.20
CA LEU A 867 16.08 13.53 15.83
C LEU A 867 16.15 12.38 16.85
N GLY A 868 15.08 12.21 17.64
CA GLY A 868 14.92 11.09 18.56
C GLY A 868 14.94 9.75 17.84
N SER A 869 14.21 9.64 16.72
CA SER A 869 14.23 8.46 15.86
C SER A 869 15.62 8.16 15.27
N VAL A 870 16.37 9.17 14.84
CA VAL A 870 17.76 9.01 14.35
C VAL A 870 18.68 8.49 15.46
N ALA A 871 18.63 9.12 16.64
CA ALA A 871 19.41 8.67 17.79
C ALA A 871 19.01 7.25 18.23
N GLY A 872 17.71 6.96 18.24
CA GLY A 872 17.15 5.65 18.54
C GLY A 872 17.64 4.58 17.56
N LEU A 873 17.62 4.85 16.25
CA LEU A 873 18.14 3.92 15.24
C LEU A 873 19.59 3.56 15.53
N ILE A 874 20.46 4.55 15.73
CA ILE A 874 21.90 4.31 15.95
C ILE A 874 22.15 3.53 17.25
N VAL A 875 21.53 3.94 18.36
CA VAL A 875 21.74 3.32 19.67
C VAL A 875 21.17 1.90 19.70
N ILE A 876 19.92 1.72 19.29
CA ILE A 876 19.27 0.41 19.30
C ILE A 876 19.91 -0.52 18.28
N ALA A 877 20.30 -0.04 17.10
CA ALA A 877 21.00 -0.88 16.11
C ALA A 877 22.36 -1.34 16.61
N GLY A 878 23.10 -0.48 17.34
CA GLY A 878 24.35 -0.88 18.00
C GLY A 878 24.14 -1.95 19.07
N VAL A 879 23.08 -1.85 19.87
CA VAL A 879 22.69 -2.87 20.85
C VAL A 879 22.26 -4.15 20.16
N ALA A 880 21.39 -4.07 19.16
CA ALA A 880 20.88 -5.21 18.41
C ALA A 880 21.98 -5.96 17.66
N GLY A 881 22.92 -5.24 17.05
CA GLY A 881 24.07 -5.83 16.37
C GLY A 881 25.11 -6.47 17.30
N ARG A 882 25.08 -6.18 18.61
CA ARG A 882 26.01 -6.76 19.60
C ARG A 882 25.37 -7.83 20.49
N PHE A 883 24.12 -7.64 20.88
CA PHE A 883 23.40 -8.48 21.84
C PHE A 883 22.18 -9.21 21.25
N GLY A 884 21.93 -9.05 19.95
CA GLY A 884 20.80 -9.66 19.24
C GLY A 884 19.56 -8.77 19.18
N TYR A 885 18.67 -9.07 18.23
CA TYR A 885 17.46 -8.27 17.94
C TYR A 885 16.48 -8.22 19.12
N SER A 886 16.37 -9.29 19.92
CA SER A 886 15.55 -9.35 21.13
C SER A 886 15.99 -8.34 22.19
N ALA A 887 17.30 -8.18 22.40
CA ALA A 887 17.85 -7.17 23.31
C ALA A 887 17.53 -5.74 22.84
N GLY A 888 17.58 -5.50 21.53
CA GLY A 888 17.17 -4.22 20.94
C GLY A 888 15.69 -3.91 21.19
N MET A 889 14.79 -4.88 20.96
CA MET A 889 13.36 -4.73 21.24
C MET A 889 13.09 -4.51 22.75
N GLY A 890 13.78 -5.26 23.61
CA GLY A 890 13.68 -5.12 25.06
C GLY A 890 14.09 -3.74 25.55
N LEU A 891 15.17 -3.17 24.99
CA LEU A 891 15.62 -1.82 25.33
C LEU A 891 14.59 -0.76 24.93
N ILE A 892 14.00 -0.86 23.73
CA ILE A 892 12.89 0.03 23.32
C ILE A 892 11.73 -0.08 24.32
N ALA A 893 11.30 -1.30 24.65
CA ALA A 893 10.18 -1.51 25.56
C ALA A 893 10.45 -0.91 26.95
N VAL A 894 11.65 -1.09 27.50
CA VAL A 894 12.05 -0.47 28.77
C VAL A 894 12.04 1.05 28.69
N LEU A 895 12.55 1.64 27.61
CA LEU A 895 12.52 3.10 27.40
C LEU A 895 11.08 3.64 27.38
N VAL A 896 10.16 2.95 26.71
CA VAL A 896 8.74 3.34 26.68
C VAL A 896 8.10 3.21 28.06
N LEU A 897 8.27 2.08 28.75
CA LEU A 897 7.66 1.86 30.07
C LEU A 897 8.20 2.82 31.13
N ALA A 898 9.52 3.07 31.13
CA ALA A 898 10.15 4.06 32.01
C ALA A 898 9.64 5.48 31.70
N GLY A 899 9.54 5.82 30.40
CA GLY A 899 8.99 7.09 29.95
C GLY A 899 7.55 7.31 30.46
N VAL A 900 6.68 6.31 30.30
CA VAL A 900 5.31 6.38 30.82
C VAL A 900 5.29 6.55 32.33
N GLY A 901 6.13 5.82 33.07
CA GLY A 901 6.26 5.97 34.52
C GLY A 901 6.62 7.40 34.93
N THR A 902 7.62 8.00 34.27
CA THR A 902 8.02 9.39 34.56
C THR A 902 6.91 10.41 34.26
N TYR A 903 6.19 10.24 33.15
CA TYR A 903 5.08 11.11 32.79
C TYR A 903 3.90 10.99 33.77
N PHE A 904 3.58 9.76 34.18
CA PHE A 904 2.52 9.49 35.16
C PHE A 904 2.86 10.11 36.53
N ILE A 905 4.08 9.91 37.03
CA ILE A 905 4.53 10.48 38.32
C ILE A 905 4.41 12.01 38.30
N HIS A 906 4.88 12.65 37.22
CA HIS A 906 4.79 14.10 37.08
C HIS A 906 3.33 14.60 37.00
N HIS A 907 2.47 13.86 36.28
CA HIS A 907 1.05 14.20 36.18
C HIS A 907 0.35 14.11 37.56
N VAL A 908 0.57 13.03 38.30
CA VAL A 908 0.02 12.85 39.66
C VAL A 908 0.55 13.91 40.63
N ALA A 909 1.85 14.22 40.58
CA ALA A 909 2.44 15.28 41.40
C ALA A 909 1.80 16.65 41.10
N SER A 910 1.40 16.90 39.85
CA SER A 910 0.72 18.13 39.46
C SER A 910 -0.75 18.22 39.90
N LEU A 911 -1.39 17.09 40.22
CA LEU A 911 -2.75 17.02 40.80
C LEU A 911 -2.76 17.23 42.33
N GLY A 912 -1.63 16.99 43.00
CA GLY A 912 -1.49 17.01 44.47
C GLY A 912 -1.00 18.31 45.11
N LEU A 913 -0.78 19.39 44.35
CA LEU A 913 -0.30 20.67 44.88
C LEU A 913 -1.40 21.75 44.81
N PRO A 914 -2.06 22.10 45.93
CA PRO A 914 -2.69 23.41 46.04
C PRO A 914 -1.57 24.46 46.05
N ILE A 915 -1.35 25.13 44.92
CA ILE A 915 -0.41 26.26 44.89
C ILE A 915 -1.05 27.39 45.69
N ILE A 916 -0.52 27.58 46.89
CA ILE A 916 -0.54 28.82 47.65
C ILE A 916 0.15 29.87 46.78
N GLU A 917 -0.59 30.52 45.86
CA GLU A 917 -0.15 31.80 45.31
C GLU A 917 -0.38 32.85 46.39
N GLY A 918 0.65 32.99 47.23
CA GLY A 918 0.80 34.14 48.09
C GLY A 918 0.82 35.40 47.23
N ARG A 919 -0.21 36.24 47.42
CA ARG A 919 -0.11 37.69 47.25
C ARG A 919 1.28 38.17 47.69
N LYS A 920 2.06 38.70 46.76
CA LYS A 920 2.93 39.83 47.06
C LYS A 920 2.64 40.93 46.05
N ALA A 921 2.36 42.08 46.65
CA ALA A 921 1.92 43.34 46.08
C ALA A 921 2.94 43.96 45.12
#